data_AF-A0A844MK20-F1
#
_entry.id   AF-A0A844MK20-F1
#
_cell.length_a   1.000
_cell.length_b   1.000
_cell.length_c   1.000
_cell.angle_alpha   90.00
_cell.angle_beta   90.00
_cell.angle_gamma   90.00
#
_symmetry.space_group_name_H-M   'P 1'
#
loop_
_entity.id
_entity.type
_entity.pdbx_description
1 polymer ?
#
loop_
_entity_poly.entity_id
_entity_poly.type
_entity_poly.pdbx_seq_one_letter_code
_entity_poly.pdbx_strand_id
1 'polypeptide(L)'
;MQEKWESESGGFTCPYLRCPKCEGALSWRRVDLEARREKLSCLNLSCGAAIQEYEVILTRDRMAKTPPDLVFTSTEMLNRSMGDSRYGHIFGVGAAKTPQIVLLDEVHTYTGIHGAQVAYLLRRWQKIIAKKVQFTGLSATLESAAEFFSQLTGLNPSLVEEISPGENLIAEGMEYQLVLRGDPVSGTSLLSTTIQTAMLLRRVLDPSEEPPSKGFFGSRVFAFTDDLDVTNRLFHDLLDAEGRDSWGRPMRGRQPFAALRSHSAADGRDRLIAGQSWLLCQEIGHGLELPLSIGRTSSQDTGITPNSDVIVATAALEVGFNDPEVGGVIQHKAPRDMASFLQRKGRAGRRRTMRPWTVVVLSDYGRDRIAYQNYDMLFNPVLEKRSLPISNRYVIRIQAVFAFMDWVGQQLTYPGSVWSDFASPNLLNTNRQKQEIELIKNILETEAGLNSLEIYLSSALHLTKDEVEAILWEPPRSLMMAVLPTLLRRLESGWKCFTSHPDESKRDYQTRDPLPDIVPPNLFTDLLLPEVLITTPAQSRNSEPDVNPLPIVQALKTFAPGRVTRRFGIQHIHASHWIAPKDLQHREQNLPVEDYCTEFEEVGNFQLLQDGEVVDIRCIRPWAIHPTQVPGDIAITSNAQLEWCCQIIPPDSGIKLELPQGSPWSKLITEVCCFTHAQQSPVEVRRFAIASQANIRFKTGQELDTTIRFTHSDGRPAAVGFAQSVDGLVFRFCVPPNFSISQNDSNQEKMRAFRTAYFQHKILTNRQLCVLTNGFQREWLYQIYISMLTARALADQISLSEAFEALLGEDIGQEMARVLDNIFQTLNVEEILLEPGESASGEIQGRQRVHDRLRSLCNTDIIQCILNDIAPVLWSEPDEEWNAWAALRLKATMGGAILNACGQLCPHFDLDDLILDIEPGFRPPDAPAIPEGVEEIWITESTIGGGGVIEEILRRYTADPGNFFRLAGNALQPADFEIVDSELTRFLELTQSSEDVMNAMAEVRSAEGYNELKQASDRLLKALSSQGILVTHPVITAINARVLRPGSTPQTDKLLLDLIRLWHEEENRLEIEIDARVFAYVVSHDDRLDRVLLHLGLVQPSPYWRFQVIYGLLWARGNIVRARALSSYNPFRCFPMQIENCYWMYCRRMNKQFR
;
A
#
# COMPACT_ATOMS: atom_id res chain seq x y z
N MET A 1 31.41 -13.14 -14.99
CA MET A 1 30.44 -14.15 -14.52
C MET A 1 30.09 -13.77 -13.09
N GLN A 2 28.84 -13.34 -12.85
CA GLN A 2 28.37 -12.78 -11.57
C GLN A 2 28.03 -13.89 -10.55
N GLU A 3 28.05 -13.51 -9.27
CA GLU A 3 27.94 -14.23 -7.99
C GLU A 3 26.85 -15.32 -7.81
N LYS A 4 26.01 -15.61 -8.81
CA LYS A 4 24.84 -16.51 -8.65
C LYS A 4 25.07 -17.99 -8.98
N TRP A 5 26.17 -18.34 -9.65
CA TRP A 5 26.50 -19.75 -9.93
C TRP A 5 27.42 -20.28 -8.84
N GLU A 6 26.90 -21.15 -7.98
CA GLU A 6 27.68 -21.76 -6.92
C GLU A 6 28.77 -22.67 -7.53
N SER A 7 30.01 -22.40 -7.14
CA SER A 7 31.18 -23.16 -7.59
C SER A 7 31.40 -24.35 -6.67
N GLU A 8 31.15 -25.55 -7.16
CA GLU A 8 31.49 -26.81 -6.49
C GLU A 8 32.74 -27.46 -7.11
N SER A 9 33.34 -28.44 -6.44
CA SER A 9 34.62 -29.08 -6.80
C SER A 9 34.65 -29.84 -8.15
N GLY A 10 33.60 -29.72 -8.98
CA GLY A 10 33.52 -30.30 -10.32
C GLY A 10 32.85 -29.42 -11.41
N GLY A 11 32.38 -28.22 -11.08
CA GLY A 11 31.64 -27.36 -12.01
C GLY A 11 30.84 -26.26 -11.33
N PHE A 12 29.92 -25.66 -12.07
CA PHE A 12 29.04 -24.60 -11.59
C PHE A 12 27.59 -25.08 -11.58
N THR A 13 26.91 -24.98 -10.44
CA THR A 13 25.51 -25.39 -10.32
C THR A 13 24.59 -24.36 -10.97
N CYS A 14 23.67 -24.81 -11.83
CA CYS A 14 22.70 -23.96 -12.51
C CYS A 14 21.61 -23.52 -11.51
N PRO A 15 21.45 -22.21 -11.26
CA PRO A 15 20.49 -21.73 -10.26
C PRO A 15 19.05 -21.65 -10.79
N TYR A 16 18.83 -21.79 -12.10
CA TYR A 16 17.53 -21.50 -12.74
C TYR A 16 16.84 -22.75 -13.33
N LEU A 17 17.59 -23.79 -13.71
CA LEU A 17 17.06 -24.98 -14.38
C LEU A 17 17.27 -26.24 -13.54
N ARG A 18 16.25 -27.09 -13.50
CA ARG A 18 16.28 -28.41 -12.86
C ARG A 18 16.28 -29.53 -13.88
N CYS A 19 16.73 -30.70 -13.44
CA CYS A 19 16.70 -31.90 -14.27
C CYS A 19 15.25 -32.24 -14.66
N PRO A 20 14.92 -32.33 -15.96
CA PRO A 20 13.54 -32.59 -16.39
C PRO A 20 13.04 -34.00 -16.05
N LYS A 21 13.93 -34.91 -15.62
CA LYS A 21 13.57 -36.29 -15.26
C LYS A 21 13.38 -36.54 -13.77
N CYS A 22 14.20 -35.91 -12.93
CA CYS A 22 14.21 -36.18 -11.49
C CYS A 22 14.21 -34.91 -10.63
N GLU A 23 14.08 -33.74 -11.25
CA GLU A 23 14.11 -32.42 -10.63
C GLU A 23 15.37 -32.09 -9.81
N GLY A 24 16.38 -32.96 -9.87
CA GLY A 24 17.68 -32.74 -9.23
C GLY A 24 18.46 -31.57 -9.86
N ALA A 25 19.42 -31.05 -9.09
CA ALA A 25 20.28 -29.96 -9.52
C ALA A 25 21.11 -30.31 -10.77
N LEU A 26 21.28 -29.31 -11.65
CA LEU A 26 22.05 -29.40 -12.87
C LEU A 26 23.37 -28.65 -12.71
N SER A 27 24.47 -29.19 -13.25
CA SER A 27 25.79 -28.56 -13.17
C SER A 27 26.42 -28.39 -14.55
N TRP A 28 26.94 -27.19 -14.83
CA TRP A 28 27.85 -26.94 -15.93
C TRP A 28 29.26 -27.37 -15.52
N ARG A 29 29.63 -28.59 -15.93
CA ARG A 29 30.88 -29.22 -15.52
C ARG A 29 32.08 -28.44 -16.04
N ARG A 30 33.16 -28.38 -15.24
CA ARG A 30 34.38 -27.66 -15.60
C ARG A 30 35.00 -28.15 -16.91
N VAL A 31 34.96 -29.46 -17.15
CA VAL A 31 35.40 -30.09 -18.41
C VAL A 31 34.62 -29.57 -19.62
N ASP A 32 33.31 -29.35 -19.47
CA ASP A 32 32.47 -28.83 -20.54
C ASP A 32 32.70 -27.33 -20.74
N LEU A 33 32.93 -26.58 -19.66
CA LEU A 33 33.26 -25.15 -19.70
C LEU A 33 34.63 -24.90 -20.38
N GLU A 34 35.65 -25.68 -20.05
CA GLU A 34 36.98 -25.64 -20.69
C GLU A 34 36.90 -26.04 -22.17
N ALA A 35 36.03 -27.01 -22.50
CA ALA A 35 35.73 -27.40 -23.88
C ALA A 35 34.79 -26.42 -24.61
N ARG A 36 34.34 -25.33 -23.96
CA ARG A 36 33.36 -24.35 -24.48
C ARG A 36 32.04 -24.99 -24.94
N ARG A 37 31.61 -26.06 -24.28
CA ARG A 37 30.32 -26.72 -24.50
C ARG A 37 29.31 -26.25 -23.47
N GLU A 38 28.16 -25.76 -23.93
CA GLU A 38 27.06 -25.29 -23.07
C GLU A 38 26.18 -26.47 -22.66
N LYS A 39 26.72 -27.36 -21.80
CA LYS A 39 26.05 -28.59 -21.36
C LYS A 39 25.80 -28.59 -19.86
N LEU A 40 24.56 -28.86 -19.46
CA LEU A 40 24.17 -29.04 -18.07
C LEU A 40 23.94 -30.52 -17.77
N SER A 41 24.66 -31.07 -16.81
CA SER A 41 24.53 -32.49 -16.41
C SER A 41 23.87 -32.61 -15.04
N CYS A 42 22.94 -33.55 -14.88
CA CYS A 42 22.34 -33.82 -13.57
C CYS A 42 23.39 -34.30 -12.56
N LEU A 43 23.34 -33.73 -11.36
CA LEU A 43 24.18 -34.12 -10.24
C LEU A 43 23.75 -35.46 -9.63
N ASN A 44 22.49 -35.86 -9.82
CA ASN A 44 22.03 -37.19 -9.42
C ASN A 44 22.59 -38.26 -10.36
N LEU A 45 23.59 -38.99 -9.88
CA LEU A 45 24.30 -40.06 -10.60
C LEU A 45 23.36 -41.17 -11.11
N SER A 46 22.22 -41.40 -10.45
CA SER A 46 21.24 -42.42 -10.86
C SER A 46 20.36 -41.97 -12.04
N CYS A 47 20.23 -40.66 -12.29
CA CYS A 47 19.37 -40.12 -13.34
C CYS A 47 20.07 -40.06 -14.70
N GLY A 48 21.36 -39.65 -14.71
CA GLY A 48 22.18 -39.55 -15.93
C GLY A 48 21.69 -38.57 -17.00
N ALA A 49 20.61 -37.81 -16.75
CA ALA A 49 20.10 -36.81 -17.68
C ALA A 49 21.07 -35.64 -17.86
N ALA A 50 21.11 -35.08 -19.07
CA ALA A 50 21.84 -33.88 -19.37
C ALA A 50 21.07 -33.04 -20.40
N ILE A 51 21.05 -31.73 -20.20
CA ILE A 51 20.59 -30.75 -21.16
C ILE A 51 21.77 -30.41 -22.07
N GLN A 52 21.58 -30.57 -23.38
CA GLN A 52 22.59 -30.37 -24.40
C GLN A 52 22.61 -28.92 -24.89
N GLU A 53 23.70 -28.54 -25.55
CA GLU A 53 23.95 -27.19 -26.08
C GLU A 53 23.00 -26.76 -27.21
N TYR A 54 22.25 -27.71 -27.81
CA TYR A 54 21.21 -27.42 -28.80
C TYR A 54 19.82 -27.26 -28.19
N GLU A 55 19.63 -27.61 -26.92
CA GLU A 55 18.34 -27.52 -26.22
C GLU A 55 18.20 -26.17 -25.51
N VAL A 56 19.26 -25.72 -24.82
CA VAL A 56 19.27 -24.46 -24.06
C VAL A 56 20.58 -23.72 -24.28
N ILE A 57 20.49 -22.44 -24.64
CA ILE A 57 21.64 -21.53 -24.73
C ILE A 57 21.90 -20.90 -23.36
N LEU A 58 23.13 -21.04 -22.84
CA LEU A 58 23.54 -20.56 -21.53
C LEU A 58 24.22 -19.18 -21.56
N THR A 59 24.81 -18.77 -22.69
CA THR A 59 25.59 -17.52 -22.76
C THR A 59 25.00 -16.48 -23.73
N ARG A 60 25.09 -15.20 -23.35
CA ARG A 60 24.70 -14.06 -24.21
C ARG A 60 25.54 -13.99 -25.49
N ASP A 61 26.81 -14.37 -25.42
CA ASP A 61 27.71 -14.41 -26.58
C ASP A 61 27.27 -15.45 -27.62
N ARG A 62 26.81 -16.63 -27.18
CA ARG A 62 26.25 -17.64 -28.07
C ARG A 62 24.92 -17.19 -28.66
N MET A 63 24.04 -16.64 -27.82
CA MET A 63 22.74 -16.11 -28.22
C MET A 63 22.86 -15.03 -29.32
N ALA A 64 23.83 -14.11 -29.20
CA ALA A 64 24.09 -13.07 -30.20
C ALA A 64 24.68 -13.58 -31.52
N LYS A 65 25.23 -14.80 -31.57
CA LYS A 65 25.75 -15.41 -32.79
C LYS A 65 24.75 -16.36 -33.43
N THR A 66 24.00 -17.06 -32.60
CA THR A 66 23.04 -18.09 -32.99
C THR A 66 21.75 -17.86 -32.17
N PRO A 67 20.82 -17.03 -32.68
CA PRO A 67 19.57 -16.76 -32.00
C PRO A 67 18.78 -18.06 -31.76
N PRO A 68 18.16 -18.24 -30.57
CA PRO A 68 17.32 -19.40 -30.29
C PRO A 68 15.96 -19.30 -31.00
N ASP A 69 15.30 -20.43 -31.19
CA ASP A 69 13.94 -20.48 -31.76
C ASP A 69 12.87 -19.92 -30.80
N LEU A 70 13.10 -20.04 -29.49
CA LEU A 70 12.25 -19.51 -28.42
C LEU A 70 13.07 -18.59 -27.52
N VAL A 71 12.62 -17.35 -27.35
CA VAL A 71 13.29 -16.34 -26.51
C VAL A 71 12.37 -15.99 -25.34
N PHE A 72 12.83 -16.25 -24.11
CA PHE A 72 12.24 -15.67 -22.90
C PHE A 72 12.95 -14.35 -22.60
N THR A 73 12.19 -13.26 -22.50
CA THR A 73 12.76 -11.92 -22.33
C THR A 73 11.86 -11.04 -21.47
N SER A 74 12.37 -9.87 -21.08
CA SER A 74 11.59 -8.80 -20.48
C SER A 74 11.35 -7.67 -21.49
N THR A 75 10.35 -6.85 -21.23
CA THR A 75 10.07 -5.62 -22.00
C THR A 75 11.27 -4.68 -22.03
N GLU A 76 12.05 -4.63 -20.93
CA GLU A 76 13.26 -3.80 -20.84
C GLU A 76 14.39 -4.30 -21.78
N MET A 77 14.60 -5.62 -21.84
CA MET A 77 15.59 -6.18 -22.77
C MET A 77 15.19 -5.91 -24.22
N LEU A 78 13.90 -6.00 -24.54
CA LEU A 78 13.40 -5.62 -25.86
C LEU A 78 13.67 -4.14 -26.15
N ASN A 79 13.26 -3.23 -25.27
CA ASN A 79 13.44 -1.77 -25.44
C ASN A 79 14.90 -1.37 -25.67
N ARG A 80 15.83 -1.90 -24.86
CA ARG A 80 17.27 -1.61 -24.97
C ARG A 80 17.90 -2.19 -26.25
N SER A 81 17.36 -3.30 -26.76
CA SER A 81 17.98 -4.02 -27.87
C SER A 81 17.53 -3.52 -29.24
N MET A 82 16.46 -2.72 -29.35
CA MET A 82 15.94 -2.28 -30.65
C MET A 82 16.94 -1.41 -31.44
N GLY A 83 17.70 -0.56 -30.75
CA GLY A 83 18.79 0.25 -31.32
C GLY A 83 20.18 -0.41 -31.26
N ASP A 84 20.26 -1.71 -30.94
CA ASP A 84 21.52 -2.43 -30.77
C ASP A 84 21.75 -3.44 -31.91
N SER A 85 22.79 -3.21 -32.71
CA SER A 85 23.17 -4.09 -33.82
C SER A 85 23.58 -5.52 -33.39
N ARG A 86 24.03 -5.70 -32.15
CA ARG A 86 24.49 -6.98 -31.61
C ARG A 86 23.34 -7.86 -31.14
N TYR A 87 22.30 -7.28 -30.55
CA TYR A 87 21.21 -8.04 -29.94
C TYR A 87 19.86 -7.86 -30.65
N GLY A 88 19.66 -6.79 -31.43
CA GLY A 88 18.37 -6.50 -32.08
C GLY A 88 17.86 -7.62 -32.98
N HIS A 89 18.75 -8.34 -33.66
CA HIS A 89 18.37 -9.45 -34.53
C HIS A 89 17.77 -10.66 -33.79
N ILE A 90 18.03 -10.80 -32.48
CA ILE A 90 17.36 -11.82 -31.64
C ILE A 90 15.86 -11.55 -31.55
N PHE A 91 15.47 -10.27 -31.61
CA PHE A 91 14.07 -9.82 -31.59
C PHE A 91 13.52 -9.53 -32.98
N GLY A 92 14.22 -9.95 -34.04
CA GLY A 92 13.77 -9.77 -35.43
C GLY A 92 14.22 -8.47 -36.11
N VAL A 93 14.94 -7.58 -35.42
CA VAL A 93 15.43 -6.32 -36.03
C VAL A 93 16.57 -6.61 -36.99
N GLY A 94 16.37 -6.36 -38.29
CA GLY A 94 17.37 -6.67 -39.32
C GLY A 94 17.66 -8.17 -39.50
N ALA A 95 16.82 -9.05 -38.95
CA ALA A 95 17.03 -10.49 -38.97
C ALA A 95 16.40 -11.15 -40.21
N ALA A 96 17.03 -12.20 -40.73
CA ALA A 96 16.47 -13.00 -41.82
C ALA A 96 15.18 -13.72 -41.41
N LYS A 97 15.12 -14.20 -40.16
CA LYS A 97 13.95 -14.80 -39.53
C LYS A 97 13.43 -13.87 -38.44
N THR A 98 12.14 -13.58 -38.49
CA THR A 98 11.44 -12.71 -37.54
C THR A 98 10.51 -13.55 -36.66
N PRO A 99 10.25 -13.14 -35.41
CA PRO A 99 9.28 -13.81 -34.56
C PRO A 99 7.90 -13.89 -35.22
N GLN A 100 7.22 -15.04 -35.05
CA GLN A 100 5.86 -15.25 -35.57
C GLN A 100 4.79 -15.14 -34.48
N ILE A 101 5.16 -15.48 -33.24
CA ILE A 101 4.27 -15.50 -32.08
C ILE A 101 4.95 -14.75 -30.94
N VAL A 102 4.19 -13.92 -30.24
CA VAL A 102 4.59 -13.29 -28.97
C VAL A 102 3.58 -13.72 -27.92
N LEU A 103 4.10 -14.36 -26.86
CA LEU A 103 3.33 -14.72 -25.69
C LEU A 103 3.56 -13.65 -24.61
N LEU A 104 2.48 -13.00 -24.20
CA LEU A 104 2.46 -12.07 -23.08
C LEU A 104 1.84 -12.80 -21.90
N ASP A 105 2.67 -13.15 -20.93
CA ASP A 105 2.18 -13.77 -19.69
C ASP A 105 1.68 -12.69 -18.73
N GLU A 106 0.70 -13.03 -17.91
CA GLU A 106 0.20 -12.21 -16.80
C GLU A 106 -0.18 -10.77 -17.24
N VAL A 107 -0.95 -10.67 -18.32
CA VAL A 107 -1.29 -9.43 -19.05
C VAL A 107 -1.89 -8.34 -18.15
N HIS A 108 -2.57 -8.70 -17.06
CA HIS A 108 -3.14 -7.76 -16.08
C HIS A 108 -2.10 -6.98 -15.29
N THR A 109 -0.81 -7.35 -15.36
CA THR A 109 0.30 -6.60 -14.73
C THR A 109 0.70 -5.35 -15.53
N TYR A 110 0.31 -5.27 -16.81
CA TYR A 110 0.60 -4.13 -17.67
C TYR A 110 -0.42 -3.01 -17.47
N THR A 111 -0.41 -2.31 -16.34
CA THR A 111 -1.43 -1.27 -16.04
C THR A 111 -0.87 0.14 -15.92
N GLY A 112 -1.76 1.13 -15.94
CA GLY A 112 -1.40 2.53 -15.76
C GLY A 112 -0.35 3.00 -16.78
N ILE A 113 0.54 3.89 -16.32
CA ILE A 113 1.65 4.44 -17.12
C ILE A 113 2.55 3.32 -17.66
N HIS A 114 2.94 2.35 -16.83
CA HIS A 114 3.79 1.21 -17.27
C HIS A 114 3.15 0.40 -18.40
N GLY A 115 1.86 0.08 -18.28
CA GLY A 115 1.11 -0.62 -19.33
C GLY A 115 1.09 0.16 -20.64
N ALA A 116 0.88 1.48 -20.60
CA ALA A 116 0.94 2.34 -21.77
C ALA A 116 2.36 2.39 -22.40
N GLN A 117 3.41 2.44 -21.58
CA GLN A 117 4.81 2.36 -22.05
C GLN A 117 5.07 1.05 -22.82
N VAL A 118 4.64 -0.09 -22.27
CA VAL A 118 4.75 -1.40 -22.94
C VAL A 118 3.92 -1.43 -24.22
N ALA A 119 2.74 -0.82 -24.22
CA ALA A 119 1.88 -0.76 -25.39
C ALA A 119 2.57 -0.03 -26.56
N TYR A 120 3.25 1.09 -26.30
CA TYR A 120 4.04 1.81 -27.30
C TYR A 120 5.31 1.08 -27.71
N LEU A 121 5.99 0.38 -26.77
CA LEU A 121 7.12 -0.50 -27.09
C LEU A 121 6.71 -1.55 -28.13
N LEU A 122 5.56 -2.22 -27.94
CA LEU A 122 5.07 -3.24 -28.88
C LEU A 122 4.74 -2.65 -30.26
N ARG A 123 4.21 -1.41 -30.32
CA ARG A 123 3.95 -0.70 -31.59
C ARG A 123 5.25 -0.36 -32.32
N ARG A 124 6.23 0.22 -31.61
CA ARG A 124 7.57 0.52 -32.13
C ARG A 124 8.24 -0.73 -32.67
N TRP A 125 8.22 -1.81 -31.90
CA TRP A 125 8.81 -3.08 -32.30
C TRP A 125 8.16 -3.65 -33.57
N GLN A 126 6.82 -3.68 -33.62
CA GLN A 126 6.06 -4.11 -34.81
C GLN A 126 6.40 -3.27 -36.05
N LYS A 127 6.57 -1.95 -35.88
CA LYS A 127 6.99 -1.05 -36.95
C LYS A 127 8.38 -1.40 -37.49
N ILE A 128 9.34 -1.69 -36.60
CA ILE A 128 10.73 -1.97 -36.97
C ILE A 128 10.86 -3.31 -37.70
N ILE A 129 10.19 -4.37 -37.22
CA ILE A 129 10.28 -5.70 -37.86
C ILE A 129 9.49 -5.77 -39.17
N ALA A 130 8.54 -4.85 -39.38
CA ALA A 130 7.72 -4.70 -40.58
C ALA A 130 7.02 -6.00 -41.05
N LYS A 131 6.61 -6.85 -40.10
CA LYS A 131 5.91 -8.13 -40.34
C LYS A 131 4.79 -8.36 -39.34
N LYS A 132 3.79 -9.15 -39.75
CA LYS A 132 2.67 -9.54 -38.90
C LYS A 132 3.11 -10.58 -37.87
N VAL A 133 2.72 -10.35 -36.62
CA VAL A 133 3.01 -11.22 -35.47
C VAL A 133 1.68 -11.57 -34.79
N GLN A 134 1.53 -12.81 -34.37
CA GLN A 134 0.40 -13.24 -33.54
C GLN A 134 0.71 -12.95 -32.07
N PHE A 135 -0.18 -12.23 -31.39
CA PHE A 135 -0.10 -12.01 -29.95
C PHE A 135 -1.04 -12.96 -29.21
N THR A 136 -0.52 -13.62 -28.17
CA THR A 136 -1.30 -14.46 -27.25
C THR A 136 -1.08 -13.94 -25.84
N GLY A 137 -2.15 -13.54 -25.17
CA GLY A 137 -2.11 -13.03 -23.79
C GLY A 137 -2.67 -14.05 -22.80
N LEU A 138 -2.05 -14.17 -21.62
CA LEU A 138 -2.57 -14.94 -20.49
C LEU A 138 -2.95 -13.98 -19.35
N SER A 139 -4.16 -14.08 -18.81
CA SER A 139 -4.59 -13.31 -17.63
C SER A 139 -5.72 -14.00 -16.89
N ALA A 140 -5.81 -13.76 -15.58
CA ALA A 140 -6.85 -14.32 -14.71
C ALA A 140 -7.82 -13.28 -14.15
N THR A 141 -7.51 -11.98 -14.22
CA THR A 141 -8.17 -10.93 -13.42
C THR A 141 -8.53 -9.68 -14.23
N LEU A 142 -8.91 -9.85 -15.51
CA LEU A 142 -9.39 -8.74 -16.36
C LEU A 142 -10.87 -8.91 -16.68
N GLU A 143 -11.69 -7.90 -16.36
CA GLU A 143 -13.13 -7.89 -16.67
C GLU A 143 -13.41 -7.59 -18.16
N SER A 144 -12.60 -6.74 -18.81
CA SER A 144 -12.72 -6.37 -20.24
C SER A 144 -11.46 -6.75 -21.01
N ALA A 145 -11.14 -8.04 -21.04
CA ALA A 145 -9.85 -8.54 -21.52
C ALA A 145 -9.58 -8.19 -22.99
N ALA A 146 -10.57 -8.32 -23.88
CA ALA A 146 -10.40 -8.02 -25.31
C ALA A 146 -10.07 -6.53 -25.59
N GLU A 147 -10.75 -5.60 -24.91
CA GLU A 147 -10.51 -4.16 -25.04
C GLU A 147 -9.11 -3.79 -24.52
N PHE A 148 -8.76 -4.28 -23.33
CA PHE A 148 -7.45 -4.08 -22.74
C PHE A 148 -6.32 -4.64 -23.61
N PHE A 149 -6.48 -5.84 -24.15
CA PHE A 149 -5.46 -6.48 -24.97
C PHE A 149 -5.30 -5.80 -26.35
N SER A 150 -6.40 -5.29 -26.93
CA SER A 150 -6.36 -4.43 -28.12
C SER A 150 -5.56 -3.15 -27.86
N GLN A 151 -5.81 -2.48 -26.74
CA GLN A 151 -5.04 -1.30 -26.31
C GLN A 151 -3.55 -1.62 -26.14
N LEU A 152 -3.22 -2.72 -25.44
CA LEU A 152 -1.84 -3.15 -25.19
C LEU A 152 -1.08 -3.45 -26.48
N THR A 153 -1.66 -4.28 -27.36
CA THR A 153 -0.98 -4.73 -28.59
C THR A 153 -1.01 -3.72 -29.74
N GLY A 154 -1.93 -2.75 -29.67
CA GLY A 154 -2.19 -1.80 -30.76
C GLY A 154 -2.97 -2.41 -31.93
N LEU A 155 -3.58 -3.58 -31.74
CA LEU A 155 -4.43 -4.24 -32.73
C LEU A 155 -5.86 -3.71 -32.68
N ASN A 156 -6.58 -3.80 -33.80
CA ASN A 156 -8.00 -3.46 -33.83
C ASN A 156 -8.82 -4.43 -32.95
N PRO A 157 -9.80 -3.96 -32.15
CA PRO A 157 -10.62 -4.83 -31.29
C PRO A 157 -11.28 -6.00 -32.03
N SER A 158 -11.64 -5.85 -33.30
CA SER A 158 -12.22 -6.92 -34.12
C SER A 158 -11.27 -8.08 -34.44
N LEU A 159 -9.97 -7.91 -34.19
CA LEU A 159 -8.94 -8.93 -34.36
C LEU A 159 -8.54 -9.59 -33.03
N VAL A 160 -9.21 -9.25 -31.93
CA VAL A 160 -8.95 -9.79 -30.60
C VAL A 160 -10.13 -10.65 -30.17
N GLU A 161 -9.85 -11.89 -29.79
CA GLU A 161 -10.84 -12.84 -29.29
C GLU A 161 -10.48 -13.22 -27.85
N GLU A 162 -11.44 -13.08 -26.94
CA GLU A 162 -11.31 -13.55 -25.56
C GLU A 162 -11.76 -15.00 -25.48
N ILE A 163 -10.92 -15.85 -24.89
CA ILE A 163 -11.23 -17.25 -24.64
C ILE A 163 -11.37 -17.42 -23.13
N SER A 164 -12.61 -17.49 -22.64
CA SER A 164 -12.94 -17.68 -21.23
C SER A 164 -13.63 -19.03 -20.97
N PRO A 165 -13.57 -19.57 -19.73
CA PRO A 165 -14.25 -20.82 -19.40
C PRO A 165 -15.78 -20.65 -19.50
N GLY A 166 -16.46 -21.49 -20.27
CA GLY A 166 -17.93 -21.50 -20.38
C GLY A 166 -18.64 -22.16 -19.20
N GLU A 167 -19.96 -22.39 -19.31
CA GLU A 167 -20.80 -22.97 -18.24
C GLU A 167 -20.44 -24.42 -17.84
N ASN A 168 -19.61 -25.11 -18.62
CA ASN A 168 -19.17 -26.50 -18.37
C ASN A 168 -18.02 -26.58 -17.35
N LEU A 169 -18.10 -25.83 -16.25
CA LEU A 169 -17.15 -25.90 -15.15
C LEU A 169 -17.51 -27.04 -14.20
N ILE A 170 -16.52 -27.84 -13.82
CA ILE A 170 -16.68 -28.87 -12.77
C ILE A 170 -16.16 -28.25 -11.48
N ALA A 171 -17.06 -28.00 -10.52
CA ALA A 171 -16.66 -27.54 -9.20
C ALA A 171 -15.96 -28.70 -8.44
N GLU A 172 -14.66 -28.55 -8.21
CA GLU A 172 -13.83 -29.50 -7.46
C GLU A 172 -13.02 -28.76 -6.40
N GLY A 173 -12.98 -29.29 -5.17
CA GLY A 173 -12.22 -28.73 -4.06
C GLY A 173 -13.03 -27.78 -3.15
N MET A 174 -12.34 -27.21 -2.15
CA MET A 174 -12.84 -26.13 -1.29
C MET A 174 -11.66 -25.26 -0.87
N GLU A 175 -11.88 -23.96 -0.73
CA GLU A 175 -10.89 -23.04 -0.21
C GLU A 175 -11.26 -22.59 1.20
N TYR A 176 -10.29 -22.57 2.11
CA TYR A 176 -10.46 -22.07 3.48
C TYR A 176 -9.87 -20.67 3.60
N GLN A 177 -10.64 -19.74 4.13
CA GLN A 177 -10.23 -18.36 4.33
C GLN A 177 -10.41 -17.97 5.80
N LEU A 178 -9.39 -17.35 6.39
CA LEU A 178 -9.37 -16.94 7.79
C LEU A 178 -8.83 -15.53 7.91
N VAL A 179 -9.53 -14.66 8.65
CA VAL A 179 -9.02 -13.34 9.01
C VAL A 179 -8.75 -13.31 10.51
N LEU A 180 -7.47 -13.09 10.85
CA LEU A 180 -7.00 -12.98 12.22
C LEU A 180 -6.82 -11.52 12.59
N ARG A 181 -7.24 -11.18 13.81
CA ARG A 181 -6.99 -9.87 14.42
C ARG A 181 -5.93 -10.00 15.49
N GLY A 182 -4.85 -9.23 15.39
CA GLY A 182 -3.83 -9.15 16.43
C GLY A 182 -4.38 -8.48 17.70
N ASP A 183 -3.97 -8.97 18.87
CA ASP A 183 -4.33 -8.36 20.16
C ASP A 183 -3.50 -7.08 20.40
N PRO A 184 -4.14 -5.89 20.40
CA PRO A 184 -3.44 -4.63 20.57
C PRO A 184 -2.83 -4.43 21.97
N VAL A 185 -3.35 -5.11 23.00
CA VAL A 185 -2.92 -4.88 24.40
C VAL A 185 -1.76 -5.78 24.81
N SER A 186 -1.53 -6.85 24.05
CA SER A 186 -0.35 -7.73 24.18
C SER A 186 1.00 -6.99 24.20
N GLY A 187 1.05 -5.76 23.67
CA GLY A 187 2.28 -4.97 23.54
C GLY A 187 3.28 -5.57 22.54
N THR A 188 2.90 -6.64 21.85
CA THR A 188 3.70 -7.28 20.80
C THR A 188 3.39 -6.66 19.44
N SER A 189 4.36 -6.72 18.53
CA SER A 189 4.12 -6.29 17.16
C SER A 189 3.14 -7.23 16.46
N LEU A 190 2.35 -6.73 15.50
CA LEU A 190 1.50 -7.58 14.65
C LEU A 190 2.30 -8.68 13.93
N LEU A 191 3.61 -8.47 13.72
CA LEU A 191 4.50 -9.48 13.18
C LEU A 191 4.58 -10.71 14.08
N SER A 192 4.52 -10.57 15.40
CA SER A 192 4.46 -11.71 16.33
C SER A 192 3.27 -12.64 16.02
N THR A 193 2.07 -12.07 15.81
CA THR A 193 0.89 -12.84 15.40
C THR A 193 1.11 -13.53 14.05
N THR A 194 1.76 -12.84 13.10
CA THR A 194 2.07 -13.40 11.77
C THR A 194 3.08 -14.55 11.86
N ILE A 195 4.10 -14.42 12.72
CA ILE A 195 5.11 -15.45 12.99
C ILE A 195 4.46 -16.70 13.56
N GLN A 196 3.66 -16.56 14.62
CA GLN A 196 2.94 -17.69 15.23
C GLN A 196 1.97 -18.34 14.24
N THR A 197 1.27 -17.54 13.44
CA THR A 197 0.39 -18.03 12.38
C THR A 197 1.16 -18.85 11.35
N ALA A 198 2.34 -18.39 10.90
CA ALA A 198 3.16 -19.13 9.95
C ALA A 198 3.68 -20.46 10.53
N MET A 199 4.16 -20.46 11.77
CA MET A 199 4.64 -21.67 12.45
C MET A 199 3.53 -22.71 12.62
N LEU A 200 2.32 -22.26 13.00
CA LEU A 200 1.16 -23.12 13.20
C LEU A 200 0.60 -23.60 11.88
N LEU A 201 0.32 -22.68 10.93
CA LEU A 201 -0.31 -23.03 9.65
C LEU A 201 0.51 -24.08 8.92
N ARG A 202 1.84 -23.93 8.86
CA ARG A 202 2.71 -24.93 8.24
C ARG A 202 2.58 -26.33 8.87
N ARG A 203 2.35 -26.42 10.18
CA ARG A 203 2.17 -27.67 10.94
C ARG A 203 0.72 -28.17 10.97
N VAL A 204 -0.24 -27.39 10.47
CA VAL A 204 -1.62 -27.83 10.20
C VAL A 204 -1.73 -28.47 8.81
N LEU A 205 -0.83 -28.13 7.89
CA LEU A 205 -0.72 -28.75 6.57
C LEU A 205 -0.04 -30.13 6.62
N ASP A 206 0.03 -30.85 5.49
CA ASP A 206 0.70 -32.16 5.44
C ASP A 206 2.21 -32.02 5.78
N PRO A 207 2.82 -33.01 6.48
CA PRO A 207 4.27 -33.14 6.53
C PRO A 207 4.84 -33.35 5.13
N SER A 208 6.09 -32.91 4.92
CA SER A 208 6.77 -33.04 3.61
C SER A 208 7.10 -34.50 3.28
N GLU A 209 7.31 -35.32 4.31
CA GLU A 209 7.56 -36.75 4.19
C GLU A 209 6.28 -37.52 4.55
N GLU A 210 5.87 -38.46 3.70
CA GLU A 210 4.69 -39.31 3.88
C GLU A 210 3.37 -38.55 4.22
N PRO A 211 2.88 -37.69 3.30
CA PRO A 211 1.70 -36.85 3.56
C PRO A 211 0.43 -37.69 3.82
N PRO A 212 -0.20 -37.62 5.02
CA PRO A 212 -1.38 -38.42 5.37
C PRO A 212 -2.55 -38.17 4.44
N SER A 213 -2.74 -36.93 3.97
CA SER A 213 -3.82 -36.57 3.06
C SER A 213 -3.48 -36.82 1.58
N LYS A 214 -2.29 -37.35 1.27
CA LYS A 214 -1.76 -37.54 -0.10
C LYS A 214 -1.70 -36.23 -0.89
N GLY A 215 -1.38 -35.12 -0.21
CA GLY A 215 -1.21 -33.80 -0.82
C GLY A 215 -2.53 -33.05 -1.06
N PHE A 216 -3.57 -33.38 -0.30
CA PHE A 216 -4.87 -32.70 -0.36
C PHE A 216 -4.82 -31.34 0.35
N PHE A 217 -3.98 -31.17 1.36
CA PHE A 217 -3.78 -29.89 2.03
C PHE A 217 -2.50 -29.16 1.59
N GLY A 218 -1.62 -29.82 0.81
CA GLY A 218 -0.29 -29.29 0.51
C GLY A 218 0.61 -29.32 1.75
N SER A 219 1.85 -28.85 1.59
CA SER A 219 2.87 -28.86 2.65
C SER A 219 3.63 -27.54 2.78
N ARG A 220 3.52 -26.58 1.85
CA ARG A 220 4.28 -25.32 1.89
C ARG A 220 3.40 -24.12 2.18
N VAL A 221 3.96 -23.10 2.84
CA VAL A 221 3.30 -21.83 3.16
C VAL A 221 4.05 -20.64 2.56
N PHE A 222 3.33 -19.74 1.89
CA PHE A 222 3.86 -18.43 1.47
C PHE A 222 3.34 -17.33 2.39
N ALA A 223 4.22 -16.45 2.87
CA ALA A 223 3.87 -15.31 3.71
C ALA A 223 4.22 -14.00 3.01
N PHE A 224 3.20 -13.27 2.55
CA PHE A 224 3.33 -12.02 1.82
C PHE A 224 3.32 -10.79 2.73
N THR A 225 4.20 -9.85 2.43
CA THR A 225 4.19 -8.50 3.03
C THR A 225 4.38 -7.43 1.95
N ASP A 226 3.81 -6.24 2.15
CA ASP A 226 3.88 -5.13 1.18
C ASP A 226 5.13 -4.24 1.29
N ASP A 227 6.00 -4.49 2.29
CA ASP A 227 7.14 -3.62 2.61
C ASP A 227 8.42 -4.45 2.82
N LEU A 228 9.52 -4.04 2.19
CA LEU A 228 10.81 -4.74 2.25
C LEU A 228 11.43 -4.75 3.66
N ASP A 229 11.26 -3.68 4.44
CA ASP A 229 11.69 -3.65 5.85
C ASP A 229 10.92 -4.70 6.66
N VAL A 230 9.60 -4.77 6.46
CA VAL A 230 8.72 -5.75 7.11
C VAL A 230 9.04 -7.17 6.66
N THR A 231 9.32 -7.39 5.37
CA THR A 231 9.75 -8.69 4.80
C THR A 231 11.01 -9.18 5.49
N ASN A 232 12.04 -8.34 5.58
CA ASN A 232 13.33 -8.72 6.17
C ASN A 232 13.19 -8.97 7.68
N ARG A 233 12.37 -8.16 8.39
CA ARG A 233 12.04 -8.42 9.80
C ARG A 233 11.36 -9.77 9.97
N LEU A 234 10.26 -10.01 9.25
CA LEU A 234 9.50 -11.25 9.33
C LEU A 234 10.36 -12.49 9.06
N PHE A 235 11.22 -12.44 8.03
CA PHE A 235 12.12 -13.54 7.69
C PHE A 235 13.09 -13.89 8.84
N HIS A 236 13.79 -12.88 9.37
CA HIS A 236 14.77 -13.13 10.43
C HIS A 236 14.12 -13.46 11.78
N ASP A 237 12.99 -12.84 12.09
CA ASP A 237 12.25 -13.13 13.32
C ASP A 237 11.63 -14.54 13.28
N LEU A 238 11.21 -15.02 12.09
CA LEU A 238 10.80 -16.42 11.89
C LEU A 238 11.95 -17.41 12.09
N LEU A 239 13.14 -17.11 11.55
CA LEU A 239 14.33 -17.94 11.77
C LEU A 239 14.64 -18.05 13.27
N ASP A 240 14.65 -16.93 13.98
CA ASP A 240 14.92 -16.91 15.42
C ASP A 240 13.86 -17.69 16.22
N ALA A 241 12.58 -17.53 15.88
CA ALA A 241 11.46 -18.25 16.51
C ALA A 241 11.51 -19.77 16.27
N GLU A 242 12.02 -20.20 15.13
CA GLU A 242 12.28 -21.61 14.80
C GLU A 242 13.66 -22.10 15.28
N GLY A 243 14.36 -21.32 16.13
CA GLY A 243 15.64 -21.74 16.70
C GLY A 243 16.78 -21.84 15.68
N ARG A 244 16.74 -21.05 14.60
CA ARG A 244 17.76 -21.00 13.53
C ARG A 244 18.52 -19.67 13.51
N ASP A 245 19.79 -19.75 13.17
CA ASP A 245 20.64 -18.56 12.99
C ASP A 245 20.31 -17.80 11.68
N SER A 246 20.98 -16.66 11.46
CA SER A 246 20.80 -15.81 10.28
C SER A 246 21.06 -16.52 8.94
N TRP A 247 21.74 -17.67 8.94
CA TRP A 247 22.06 -18.47 7.76
C TRP A 247 21.16 -19.71 7.64
N GLY A 248 20.10 -19.79 8.45
CA GLY A 248 19.15 -20.90 8.43
C GLY A 248 19.64 -22.16 9.13
N ARG A 249 20.74 -22.13 9.88
CA ARG A 249 21.28 -23.31 10.57
C ARG A 249 20.68 -23.43 11.97
N PRO A 250 20.32 -24.65 12.44
CA PRO A 250 19.82 -24.83 13.79
C PRO A 250 20.83 -24.36 14.86
N MET A 251 20.36 -23.55 15.81
CA MET A 251 21.15 -23.09 16.95
C MET A 251 21.25 -24.20 18.01
N ARG A 252 22.46 -24.48 18.49
CA ARG A 252 22.68 -25.51 19.52
C ARG A 252 21.95 -25.14 20.82
N GLY A 253 21.14 -26.06 21.32
CA GLY A 253 20.45 -25.93 22.61
C GLY A 253 19.21 -25.04 22.60
N ARG A 254 18.83 -24.47 21.44
CA ARG A 254 17.62 -23.66 21.31
C ARG A 254 16.56 -24.43 20.53
N GLN A 255 15.42 -24.70 21.16
CA GLN A 255 14.28 -25.32 20.51
C GLN A 255 13.38 -24.27 19.85
N PRO A 256 12.61 -24.63 18.80
CA PRO A 256 11.56 -23.78 18.27
C PRO A 256 10.56 -23.38 19.35
N PHE A 257 9.96 -22.19 19.24
CA PHE A 257 8.84 -21.80 20.11
C PHE A 257 7.63 -22.72 19.98
N ALA A 258 7.50 -23.44 18.85
CA ALA A 258 6.53 -24.52 18.69
C ALA A 258 6.67 -25.62 19.75
N ALA A 259 7.88 -25.93 20.24
CA ALA A 259 8.12 -26.94 21.26
C ALA A 259 7.40 -26.59 22.59
N LEU A 260 7.24 -25.29 22.88
CA LEU A 260 6.47 -24.79 24.02
C LEU A 260 4.96 -25.02 23.88
N ARG A 261 4.48 -25.59 22.77
CA ARG A 261 3.05 -25.84 22.51
C ARG A 261 2.69 -27.33 22.54
N SER A 262 3.64 -28.19 22.93
CA SER A 262 3.44 -29.64 23.03
C SER A 262 2.36 -30.03 24.04
N HIS A 263 1.44 -30.90 23.62
CA HIS A 263 0.42 -31.45 24.51
C HIS A 263 1.01 -32.37 25.58
N SER A 264 2.21 -32.92 25.35
CA SER A 264 2.91 -33.81 26.27
C SER A 264 3.62 -33.08 27.41
N ALA A 265 3.57 -31.74 27.45
CA ALA A 265 4.11 -30.94 28.55
C ALA A 265 3.28 -31.13 29.84
N ALA A 266 3.88 -30.85 31.00
CA ALA A 266 3.23 -31.06 32.30
C ALA A 266 1.89 -30.31 32.45
N ASP A 267 1.76 -29.16 31.79
CA ASP A 267 0.57 -28.28 31.77
C ASP A 267 -0.24 -28.41 30.45
N GLY A 268 -0.03 -29.48 29.68
CA GLY A 268 -0.65 -29.67 28.36
C GLY A 268 -2.19 -29.69 28.37
N ARG A 269 -2.80 -30.17 29.46
CA ARG A 269 -4.27 -30.16 29.64
C ARG A 269 -4.81 -28.75 29.82
N ASP A 270 -4.21 -27.97 30.70
CA ASP A 270 -4.64 -26.59 30.97
C ASP A 270 -4.39 -25.71 29.74
N ARG A 271 -3.26 -25.92 29.05
CA ARG A 271 -2.97 -25.28 27.76
C ARG A 271 -3.95 -25.65 26.66
N LEU A 272 -4.46 -26.89 26.62
CA LEU A 272 -5.47 -27.29 25.63
C LEU A 272 -6.77 -26.52 25.85
N ILE A 273 -7.22 -26.39 27.10
CA ILE A 273 -8.40 -25.60 27.47
C ILE A 273 -8.20 -24.12 27.09
N ALA A 274 -6.99 -23.59 27.28
CA ALA A 274 -6.63 -22.24 26.90
C ALA A 274 -6.35 -22.03 25.40
N GLY A 275 -6.46 -23.08 24.56
CA GLY A 275 -6.17 -23.01 23.12
C GLY A 275 -4.69 -22.84 22.76
N GLN A 276 -3.78 -23.11 23.71
CA GLN A 276 -2.32 -22.98 23.55
C GLN A 276 -1.62 -24.31 23.25
N SER A 277 -2.35 -25.44 23.27
CA SER A 277 -1.81 -26.75 22.91
C SER A 277 -1.98 -27.02 21.41
N TRP A 278 -0.90 -27.41 20.73
CA TRP A 278 -0.89 -27.74 19.30
C TRP A 278 -1.07 -29.25 19.06
N LEU A 279 -2.00 -29.87 19.80
CA LEU A 279 -2.29 -31.31 19.73
C LEU A 279 -2.59 -31.77 18.29
N LEU A 280 -3.39 -31.01 17.54
CA LEU A 280 -3.73 -31.30 16.15
C LEU A 280 -2.47 -31.48 15.27
N CYS A 281 -1.45 -30.64 15.45
CA CYS A 281 -0.21 -30.75 14.68
C CYS A 281 0.52 -32.07 14.98
N GLN A 282 0.50 -32.50 16.24
CA GLN A 282 1.12 -33.76 16.66
C GLN A 282 0.34 -34.97 16.12
N GLU A 283 -0.99 -34.90 16.09
CA GLU A 283 -1.85 -35.95 15.51
C GLU A 283 -1.68 -36.08 13.99
N ILE A 284 -1.41 -34.97 13.29
CA ILE A 284 -1.06 -34.98 11.86
C ILE A 284 0.32 -35.63 11.61
N GLY A 285 1.19 -35.65 12.63
CA GLY A 285 2.52 -36.27 12.59
C GLY A 285 3.69 -35.30 12.65
N HIS A 286 3.47 -34.02 13.00
CA HIS A 286 4.56 -33.04 13.12
C HIS A 286 5.24 -33.11 14.50
N GLY A 287 6.58 -33.15 14.50
CA GLY A 287 7.39 -32.90 15.70
C GLY A 287 7.51 -31.41 15.97
N LEU A 288 7.08 -30.94 17.14
CA LEU A 288 7.09 -29.50 17.48
C LEU A 288 8.49 -29.00 17.88
N GLU A 289 9.37 -29.93 18.27
CA GLU A 289 10.78 -29.72 18.53
C GLU A 289 11.63 -29.60 17.25
N LEU A 290 11.07 -29.97 16.09
CA LEU A 290 11.76 -29.90 14.81
C LEU A 290 11.60 -28.50 14.19
N PRO A 291 12.71 -27.82 13.87
CA PRO A 291 12.66 -26.47 13.32
C PRO A 291 12.28 -26.46 11.83
N LEU A 292 11.35 -25.60 11.44
CA LEU A 292 10.97 -25.42 10.04
C LEU A 292 12.07 -24.76 9.21
N SER A 293 12.17 -25.10 7.93
CA SER A 293 13.05 -24.44 6.97
C SER A 293 12.40 -23.15 6.45
N ILE A 294 13.04 -21.99 6.64
CA ILE A 294 12.49 -20.68 6.24
C ILE A 294 13.30 -20.11 5.06
N GLY A 295 12.61 -19.67 4.02
CA GLY A 295 13.17 -19.00 2.85
C GLY A 295 12.66 -17.56 2.70
N ARG A 296 13.33 -16.77 1.87
CA ARG A 296 12.89 -15.42 1.49
C ARG A 296 12.98 -15.26 -0.02
N THR A 297 12.01 -14.57 -0.61
CA THR A 297 12.07 -14.15 -2.02
C THR A 297 11.58 -12.72 -2.17
N SER A 298 12.42 -11.84 -2.70
CA SER A 298 12.09 -10.42 -2.87
C SER A 298 12.74 -9.85 -4.14
N SER A 299 12.53 -8.56 -4.41
CA SER A 299 13.25 -7.86 -5.49
C SER A 299 14.76 -7.80 -5.26
N GLN A 300 15.22 -8.00 -4.02
CA GLN A 300 16.64 -8.00 -3.64
C GLN A 300 17.25 -9.40 -3.68
N ASP A 301 16.43 -10.44 -3.52
CA ASP A 301 16.85 -11.84 -3.44
C ASP A 301 15.94 -12.68 -4.35
N THR A 302 16.31 -12.74 -5.63
CA THR A 302 15.52 -13.39 -6.66
C THR A 302 15.82 -14.89 -6.70
N GLY A 303 14.90 -15.70 -6.20
CA GLY A 303 15.00 -17.15 -6.20
C GLY A 303 14.18 -17.75 -5.05
N ILE A 304 13.81 -19.02 -5.19
CA ILE A 304 13.13 -19.77 -4.12
C ILE A 304 14.04 -20.87 -3.62
N THR A 305 14.24 -20.89 -2.31
CA THR A 305 14.88 -22.01 -1.63
C THR A 305 13.93 -23.21 -1.71
N PRO A 306 14.28 -24.26 -2.47
CA PRO A 306 13.34 -25.31 -2.89
C PRO A 306 12.79 -26.14 -1.73
N ASN A 307 13.58 -26.30 -0.67
CA ASN A 307 13.24 -27.12 0.49
C ASN A 307 12.80 -26.27 1.68
N SER A 308 12.29 -25.05 1.42
CA SER A 308 11.72 -24.20 2.47
C SER A 308 10.29 -24.60 2.76
N ASP A 309 9.97 -24.75 4.04
CA ASP A 309 8.62 -25.00 4.54
C ASP A 309 7.77 -23.73 4.49
N VAL A 310 8.39 -22.59 4.81
CA VAL A 310 7.77 -21.26 4.78
C VAL A 310 8.63 -20.32 3.94
N ILE A 311 8.02 -19.60 3.01
CA ILE A 311 8.70 -18.59 2.20
C ILE A 311 8.10 -17.23 2.48
N VAL A 312 8.93 -16.31 2.98
CA VAL A 312 8.56 -14.91 3.18
C VAL A 312 8.79 -14.14 1.88
N ALA A 313 7.75 -13.50 1.35
CA ALA A 313 7.79 -12.91 0.03
C ALA A 313 7.20 -11.48 -0.03
N THR A 314 7.68 -10.72 -1.00
CA THR A 314 6.99 -9.52 -1.49
C THR A 314 6.18 -9.84 -2.75
N ALA A 315 5.76 -8.82 -3.50
CA ALA A 315 5.20 -8.94 -4.84
C ALA A 315 6.06 -9.76 -5.84
N ALA A 316 7.32 -10.06 -5.52
CA ALA A 316 8.17 -10.92 -6.35
C ALA A 316 7.60 -12.33 -6.59
N LEU A 317 6.77 -12.86 -5.68
CA LEU A 317 6.07 -14.15 -5.85
C LEU A 317 4.57 -14.01 -6.14
N GLU A 318 4.09 -12.80 -6.41
CA GLU A 318 2.71 -12.60 -6.87
C GLU A 318 2.44 -13.22 -8.22
N VAL A 319 3.46 -13.30 -9.07
CA VAL A 319 3.37 -13.58 -10.51
C VAL A 319 4.36 -14.67 -10.90
N GLY A 320 3.98 -15.58 -11.82
CA GLY A 320 4.95 -16.43 -12.54
C GLY A 320 5.63 -17.61 -11.80
N PHE A 321 5.36 -17.86 -10.52
CA PHE A 321 5.89 -19.06 -9.83
C PHE A 321 4.82 -20.14 -9.60
N ASN A 322 5.07 -21.35 -10.10
CA ASN A 322 4.16 -22.49 -9.96
C ASN A 322 4.76 -23.56 -9.05
N ASP A 323 4.13 -23.77 -7.90
CA ASP A 323 4.55 -24.76 -6.91
C ASP A 323 3.35 -25.58 -6.43
N PRO A 324 3.32 -26.89 -6.74
CA PRO A 324 2.19 -27.75 -6.44
C PRO A 324 2.11 -28.15 -4.96
N GLU A 325 3.09 -27.78 -4.13
CA GLU A 325 3.14 -28.09 -2.70
C GLU A 325 2.53 -26.98 -1.83
N VAL A 326 2.27 -25.80 -2.38
CA VAL A 326 1.74 -24.65 -1.62
C VAL A 326 0.30 -24.92 -1.19
N GLY A 327 0.14 -25.18 0.10
CA GLY A 327 -1.13 -25.43 0.76
C GLY A 327 -1.67 -24.23 1.53
N GLY A 328 -0.84 -23.23 1.81
CA GLY A 328 -1.21 -22.07 2.61
C GLY A 328 -0.61 -20.75 2.12
N VAL A 329 -1.39 -19.68 2.18
CA VAL A 329 -0.98 -18.30 1.92
C VAL A 329 -1.30 -17.46 3.15
N ILE A 330 -0.36 -16.63 3.58
CA ILE A 330 -0.52 -15.65 4.64
C ILE A 330 -0.34 -14.26 4.04
N GLN A 331 -1.28 -13.36 4.30
CA GLN A 331 -1.21 -11.94 3.95
C GLN A 331 -1.04 -11.12 5.23
N HIS A 332 0.11 -10.45 5.39
CA HIS A 332 0.33 -9.54 6.50
C HIS A 332 -0.29 -8.16 6.21
N LYS A 333 -1.16 -7.69 7.11
CA LYS A 333 -1.99 -6.47 6.98
C LYS A 333 -2.98 -6.50 5.82
N ALA A 334 -3.90 -5.54 5.81
CA ALA A 334 -4.89 -5.42 4.74
C ALA A 334 -4.16 -5.25 3.39
N PRO A 335 -4.59 -5.93 2.31
CA PRO A 335 -4.00 -5.75 0.98
C PRO A 335 -4.27 -4.34 0.43
N ARG A 336 -3.31 -3.79 -0.33
CA ARG A 336 -3.47 -2.47 -0.97
C ARG A 336 -4.34 -2.52 -2.23
N ASP A 337 -4.14 -3.54 -3.05
CA ASP A 337 -4.90 -3.81 -4.27
C ASP A 337 -5.52 -5.21 -4.17
N MET A 338 -6.81 -5.30 -4.51
CA MET A 338 -7.55 -6.57 -4.45
C MET A 338 -7.15 -7.53 -5.57
N ALA A 339 -6.70 -7.02 -6.74
CA ALA A 339 -6.23 -7.89 -7.81
C ALA A 339 -4.90 -8.56 -7.45
N SER A 340 -3.95 -7.79 -6.90
CA SER A 340 -2.72 -8.33 -6.31
C SER A 340 -3.01 -9.38 -5.22
N PHE A 341 -3.96 -9.10 -4.32
CA PHE A 341 -4.37 -10.06 -3.29
C PHE A 341 -4.92 -11.37 -3.87
N LEU A 342 -5.78 -11.31 -4.88
CA LEU A 342 -6.30 -12.50 -5.56
C LEU A 342 -5.18 -13.34 -6.19
N GLN A 343 -4.14 -12.70 -6.74
CA GLN A 343 -3.00 -13.42 -7.30
C GLN A 343 -2.17 -14.11 -6.21
N ARG A 344 -1.91 -13.43 -5.09
CA ARG A 344 -1.24 -14.03 -3.92
C ARG A 344 -2.02 -15.23 -3.40
N LYS A 345 -3.33 -15.06 -3.22
CA LYS A 345 -4.28 -16.09 -2.81
C LYS A 345 -4.24 -17.31 -3.76
N GLY A 346 -4.26 -17.05 -5.07
CA GLY A 346 -4.12 -18.09 -6.11
C GLY A 346 -2.76 -18.79 -6.20
N ARG A 347 -1.78 -18.46 -5.33
CA ARG A 347 -0.52 -19.22 -5.25
C ARG A 347 -0.68 -20.56 -4.55
N ALA A 348 -1.65 -20.70 -3.64
CA ALA A 348 -2.02 -21.99 -3.07
C ALA A 348 -3.08 -22.70 -3.93
N GLY A 349 -3.18 -24.03 -3.82
CA GLY A 349 -4.26 -24.78 -4.47
C GLY A 349 -4.01 -25.18 -5.93
N ARG A 350 -2.75 -25.37 -6.35
CA ARG A 350 -2.40 -25.67 -7.75
C ARG A 350 -2.85 -27.05 -8.25
N ARG A 351 -3.17 -27.98 -7.34
CA ARG A 351 -3.79 -29.28 -7.68
C ARG A 351 -5.30 -29.16 -7.56
N ARG A 352 -6.06 -29.68 -8.53
CA ARG A 352 -7.54 -29.60 -8.57
C ARG A 352 -8.23 -30.12 -7.30
N THR A 353 -7.66 -31.12 -6.64
CA THR A 353 -8.22 -31.70 -5.42
C THR A 353 -7.78 -30.98 -4.15
N MET A 354 -6.82 -30.05 -4.22
CA MET A 354 -6.25 -29.42 -3.04
C MET A 354 -7.26 -28.49 -2.36
N ARG A 355 -7.19 -28.41 -1.03
CA ARG A 355 -7.95 -27.47 -0.21
C ARG A 355 -7.03 -26.45 0.47
N PRO A 356 -6.71 -25.34 -0.22
CA PRO A 356 -5.76 -24.38 0.30
C PRO A 356 -6.33 -23.51 1.43
N TRP A 357 -5.43 -23.01 2.28
CA TRP A 357 -5.72 -22.01 3.31
C TRP A 357 -5.22 -20.63 2.90
N THR A 358 -6.04 -19.61 3.09
CA THR A 358 -5.65 -18.20 2.98
C THR A 358 -5.91 -17.50 4.31
N VAL A 359 -4.84 -17.01 4.96
CA VAL A 359 -4.92 -16.34 6.26
C VAL A 359 -4.51 -14.87 6.13
N VAL A 360 -5.38 -13.94 6.50
CA VAL A 360 -5.07 -12.50 6.53
C VAL A 360 -4.91 -12.04 7.97
N VAL A 361 -3.74 -11.49 8.32
CA VAL A 361 -3.43 -11.04 9.69
C VAL A 361 -3.52 -9.51 9.76
N LEU A 362 -4.51 -9.00 10.49
CA LEU A 362 -4.88 -7.59 10.57
C LEU A 362 -4.61 -7.01 11.97
N SER A 363 -4.15 -5.77 12.05
CA SER A 363 -4.12 -5.02 13.32
C SER A 363 -5.48 -4.45 13.70
N ASP A 364 -5.65 -4.08 14.98
CA ASP A 364 -6.85 -3.38 15.47
C ASP A 364 -6.82 -1.86 15.18
N TYR A 365 -5.93 -1.40 14.30
CA TYR A 365 -5.69 0.02 14.02
C TYR A 365 -5.87 0.39 12.55
N GLY A 366 -6.20 1.66 12.31
CA GLY A 366 -6.15 2.28 10.98
C GLY A 366 -6.85 1.49 9.88
N ARG A 367 -6.11 1.21 8.79
CA ARG A 367 -6.66 0.50 7.62
C ARG A 367 -7.16 -0.90 7.96
N ASP A 368 -6.39 -1.60 8.78
CA ASP A 368 -6.62 -3.02 9.10
C ASP A 368 -7.89 -3.23 9.93
N ARG A 369 -8.19 -2.35 10.90
CA ARG A 369 -9.39 -2.45 11.74
C ARG A 369 -10.66 -2.56 10.90
N ILE A 370 -10.76 -1.75 9.87
CA ILE A 370 -11.96 -1.69 9.01
C ILE A 370 -11.96 -2.84 8.01
N ALA A 371 -10.79 -3.25 7.50
CA ALA A 371 -10.69 -4.48 6.72
C ALA A 371 -11.13 -5.70 7.54
N TYR A 372 -10.86 -5.72 8.85
CA TYR A 372 -11.35 -6.76 9.75
C TYR A 372 -12.86 -6.65 9.98
N GLN A 373 -13.41 -5.44 10.10
CA GLN A 373 -14.86 -5.24 10.19
C GLN A 373 -15.60 -5.62 8.89
N ASN A 374 -14.90 -5.66 7.76
CA ASN A 374 -15.40 -6.03 6.43
C ASN A 374 -14.55 -7.11 5.77
N TYR A 375 -14.31 -8.20 6.51
CA TYR A 375 -13.59 -9.36 5.99
C TYR A 375 -14.28 -9.98 4.76
N ASP A 376 -15.56 -9.71 4.57
CA ASP A 376 -16.38 -10.15 3.45
C ASP A 376 -15.78 -9.76 2.09
N MET A 377 -15.28 -8.53 1.97
CA MET A 377 -14.58 -8.05 0.78
C MET A 377 -13.23 -8.74 0.54
N LEU A 378 -12.60 -9.29 1.59
CA LEU A 378 -11.40 -10.11 1.44
C LEU A 378 -11.76 -11.52 0.96
N PHE A 379 -12.92 -12.03 1.33
CA PHE A 379 -13.35 -13.38 0.94
C PHE A 379 -13.86 -13.45 -0.50
N ASN A 380 -14.50 -12.39 -0.97
CA ASN A 380 -15.02 -12.29 -2.34
C ASN A 380 -14.75 -10.89 -2.94
N PRO A 381 -13.50 -10.60 -3.34
CA PRO A 381 -13.12 -9.28 -3.84
C PRO A 381 -13.73 -8.98 -5.22
N VAL A 382 -14.14 -7.73 -5.41
CA VAL A 382 -14.59 -7.19 -6.71
C VAL A 382 -13.41 -6.54 -7.42
N LEU A 383 -13.21 -6.88 -8.70
CA LEU A 383 -12.15 -6.32 -9.54
C LEU A 383 -12.68 -5.14 -10.35
N GLU A 384 -11.90 -4.06 -10.42
CA GLU A 384 -12.24 -2.90 -11.24
C GLU A 384 -11.85 -3.11 -12.72
N LYS A 385 -12.60 -2.49 -13.63
CA LYS A 385 -12.27 -2.46 -15.05
C LYS A 385 -10.97 -1.69 -15.29
N ARG A 386 -9.96 -2.39 -15.81
CA ARG A 386 -8.65 -1.80 -16.15
C ARG A 386 -8.60 -1.33 -17.60
N SER A 387 -7.90 -0.22 -17.82
CA SER A 387 -7.71 0.40 -19.14
C SER A 387 -6.39 1.17 -19.18
N LEU A 388 -5.81 1.33 -20.37
CA LEU A 388 -4.46 1.90 -20.52
C LEU A 388 -4.52 3.38 -20.90
N PRO A 389 -3.75 4.27 -20.24
CA PRO A 389 -3.68 5.68 -20.57
C PRO A 389 -2.82 5.94 -21.80
N ILE A 390 -3.18 5.36 -22.95
CA ILE A 390 -2.40 5.44 -24.21
C ILE A 390 -2.39 6.86 -24.77
N SER A 391 -3.44 7.64 -24.54
CA SER A 391 -3.52 9.05 -24.93
C SER A 391 -2.69 9.98 -24.04
N ASN A 392 -2.01 9.46 -23.02
CA ASN A 392 -1.21 10.28 -22.12
C ASN A 392 0.03 10.84 -22.85
N ARG A 393 0.04 12.16 -23.05
CA ARG A 393 1.12 12.90 -23.71
C ARG A 393 2.48 12.69 -23.03
N TYR A 394 2.50 12.52 -21.70
CA TYR A 394 3.73 12.22 -20.96
C TYR A 394 4.37 10.91 -21.44
N VAL A 395 3.58 9.83 -21.53
CA VAL A 395 4.04 8.52 -22.04
C VAL A 395 4.47 8.64 -23.50
N ILE A 396 3.67 9.32 -24.32
CA ILE A 396 3.94 9.48 -25.75
C ILE A 396 5.27 10.21 -25.97
N ARG A 397 5.58 11.28 -25.20
CA ARG A 397 6.84 12.01 -25.29
C ARG A 397 8.05 11.12 -24.97
N ILE A 398 7.99 10.33 -23.89
CA ILE A 398 9.05 9.36 -23.55
C ILE A 398 9.24 8.37 -24.70
N GLN A 399 8.15 7.83 -25.22
CA GLN A 399 8.18 6.84 -26.30
C GLN A 399 8.60 7.44 -27.64
N ALA A 400 8.40 8.74 -27.87
CA ALA A 400 8.92 9.46 -29.03
C ALA A 400 10.43 9.57 -29.00
N VAL A 401 11.03 9.80 -27.82
CA VAL A 401 12.50 9.79 -27.67
C VAL A 401 13.07 8.41 -27.95
N PHE A 402 12.45 7.36 -27.39
CA PHE A 402 12.90 6.00 -27.68
C PHE A 402 12.66 5.59 -29.14
N ALA A 403 11.55 6.00 -29.77
CA ALA A 403 11.32 5.79 -31.19
C ALA A 403 12.35 6.54 -32.06
N PHE A 404 12.75 7.75 -31.65
CA PHE A 404 13.85 8.46 -32.28
C PHE A 404 15.17 7.68 -32.17
N MET A 405 15.49 7.11 -30.99
CA MET A 405 16.68 6.26 -30.83
C MET A 405 16.65 5.02 -31.73
N ASP A 406 15.48 4.37 -31.85
CA ASP A 406 15.30 3.22 -32.75
C ASP A 406 15.54 3.63 -34.20
N TRP A 407 14.99 4.78 -34.61
CA TRP A 407 15.17 5.32 -35.96
C TRP A 407 16.63 5.65 -36.25
N VAL A 408 17.34 6.31 -35.34
CA VAL A 408 18.78 6.55 -35.44
C VAL A 408 19.52 5.22 -35.64
N GLY A 409 19.18 4.19 -34.85
CA GLY A 409 19.76 2.85 -34.98
C GLY A 409 19.63 2.26 -36.39
N GLN A 410 18.54 2.54 -37.11
CA GLN A 410 18.32 2.10 -38.49
C GLN A 410 19.11 2.91 -39.54
N GLN A 411 19.44 4.17 -39.25
CA GLN A 411 20.18 5.05 -40.17
C GLN A 411 21.71 4.86 -40.10
N LEU A 412 22.22 4.28 -39.02
CA LEU A 412 23.65 4.15 -38.79
C LEU A 412 24.27 2.98 -39.55
N THR A 413 25.47 3.20 -40.10
CA THR A 413 26.22 2.18 -40.85
C THR A 413 27.22 1.40 -39.98
N TYR A 414 27.67 1.99 -38.88
CA TYR A 414 28.61 1.36 -37.95
C TYR A 414 27.87 0.50 -36.92
N PRO A 415 28.32 -0.72 -36.58
CA PRO A 415 27.70 -1.49 -35.51
C PRO A 415 27.95 -0.85 -34.14
N GLY A 416 26.98 -0.95 -33.25
CA GLY A 416 26.99 -0.42 -31.89
C GLY A 416 25.61 -0.45 -31.23
N SER A 417 25.50 0.27 -30.12
CA SER A 417 24.26 0.43 -29.35
C SER A 417 24.00 1.91 -29.14
N VAL A 418 22.92 2.42 -29.76
CA VAL A 418 22.49 3.82 -29.60
C VAL A 418 22.29 4.17 -28.12
N TRP A 419 21.82 3.20 -27.32
CA TRP A 419 21.67 3.37 -25.87
C TRP A 419 22.99 3.75 -25.20
N SER A 420 24.07 3.03 -25.50
CA SER A 420 25.40 3.32 -24.93
C SER A 420 25.98 4.63 -25.46
N ASP A 421 25.77 4.89 -26.76
CA ASP A 421 26.27 6.09 -27.42
C ASP A 421 25.61 7.37 -26.86
N PHE A 422 24.33 7.31 -26.47
CA PHE A 422 23.59 8.42 -25.86
C PHE A 422 23.69 8.48 -24.34
N ALA A 423 24.39 7.55 -23.69
CA ALA A 423 24.57 7.54 -22.23
C ALA A 423 25.94 8.08 -21.80
N SER A 424 26.98 7.90 -22.63
CA SER A 424 28.35 8.27 -22.27
C SER A 424 29.22 8.48 -23.51
N PRO A 425 30.36 9.20 -23.39
CA PRO A 425 31.28 9.37 -24.51
C PRO A 425 31.93 8.03 -24.92
N ASN A 426 31.84 7.68 -26.20
CA ASN A 426 32.38 6.41 -26.72
C ASN A 426 33.85 6.59 -27.11
N LEU A 427 34.75 6.22 -26.19
CA LEU A 427 36.20 6.33 -26.39
C LEU A 427 36.77 5.37 -27.45
N LEU A 428 36.00 4.34 -27.87
CA LEU A 428 36.46 3.27 -28.76
C LEU A 428 35.99 3.44 -30.22
N ASN A 429 34.81 4.01 -30.47
CA ASN A 429 34.25 4.21 -31.82
C ASN A 429 33.71 5.63 -32.03
N THR A 430 34.62 6.60 -32.11
CA THR A 430 34.27 8.02 -32.27
C THR A 430 33.58 8.37 -33.59
N ASN A 431 33.65 7.51 -34.61
CA ASN A 431 33.02 7.76 -35.92
C ASN A 431 31.50 7.54 -35.88
N ARG A 432 31.00 6.62 -35.04
CA ARG A 432 29.56 6.37 -34.91
C ARG A 432 28.85 7.56 -34.26
N GLN A 433 29.37 8.08 -33.14
CA GLN A 433 28.84 9.29 -32.50
C GLN A 433 28.92 10.54 -33.41
N LYS A 434 29.92 10.64 -34.30
CA LYS A 434 29.96 11.72 -35.31
C LYS A 434 28.81 11.62 -36.31
N GLN A 435 28.48 10.41 -36.78
CA GLN A 435 27.36 10.19 -37.69
C GLN A 435 26.01 10.52 -36.99
N GLU A 436 25.88 10.19 -35.70
CA GLU A 436 24.72 10.58 -34.89
C GLU A 436 24.59 12.11 -34.77
N ILE A 437 25.70 12.82 -34.53
CA ILE A 437 25.73 14.29 -34.51
C ILE A 437 25.27 14.88 -35.86
N GLU A 438 25.80 14.38 -36.98
CA GLU A 438 25.41 14.84 -38.32
C GLU A 438 23.92 14.58 -38.62
N LEU A 439 23.41 13.42 -38.20
CA LEU A 439 22.00 13.07 -38.36
C LEU A 439 21.08 14.01 -37.54
N ILE A 440 21.46 14.31 -36.28
CA ILE A 440 20.70 15.24 -35.43
C ILE A 440 20.73 16.65 -36.02
N LYS A 441 21.89 17.12 -36.51
CA LYS A 441 21.98 18.43 -37.20
C LYS A 441 21.10 18.47 -38.43
N ASN A 442 21.10 17.43 -39.25
CA ASN A 442 20.23 17.35 -40.42
C ASN A 442 18.74 17.46 -40.07
N ILE A 443 18.29 16.88 -38.95
CA ILE A 443 16.90 17.02 -38.47
C ILE A 443 16.62 18.46 -38.02
N LEU A 444 17.54 19.08 -37.27
CA LEU A 444 17.37 20.42 -36.74
C LEU A 444 17.47 21.52 -37.81
N GLU A 445 18.23 21.27 -38.88
CA GLU A 445 18.58 22.28 -39.89
C GLU A 445 17.84 22.11 -41.23
N THR A 446 17.20 20.97 -41.51
CA THR A 446 16.56 20.70 -42.81
C THR A 446 15.11 20.21 -42.69
N GLU A 447 14.25 20.68 -43.59
CA GLU A 447 12.85 20.21 -43.70
C GLU A 447 12.77 18.72 -44.09
N ALA A 448 13.69 18.24 -44.94
CA ALA A 448 13.69 16.84 -45.37
C ALA A 448 14.02 15.88 -44.21
N GLY A 449 14.97 16.26 -43.34
CA GLY A 449 15.31 15.50 -42.14
C GLY A 449 14.14 15.43 -41.16
N LEU A 450 13.51 16.57 -40.88
CA LEU A 450 12.33 16.66 -40.01
C LEU A 450 11.14 15.83 -40.55
N ASN A 451 10.79 15.99 -41.82
CA ASN A 451 9.68 15.24 -42.44
C ASN A 451 9.89 13.72 -42.38
N SER A 452 11.13 13.25 -42.52
CA SER A 452 11.45 11.82 -42.40
C SER A 452 11.18 11.29 -40.99
N LEU A 453 11.56 12.07 -39.98
CA LEU A 453 11.31 11.74 -38.58
C LEU A 453 9.81 11.79 -38.25
N GLU A 454 9.08 12.80 -38.72
CA GLU A 454 7.62 12.94 -38.55
C GLU A 454 6.85 11.71 -39.06
N ILE A 455 7.15 11.28 -40.30
CA ILE A 455 6.53 10.10 -40.91
C ILE A 455 6.84 8.85 -40.09
N TYR A 456 8.08 8.74 -39.60
CA TYR A 456 8.47 7.61 -38.75
C TYR A 456 7.71 7.60 -37.42
N LEU A 457 7.68 8.73 -36.69
CA LEU A 457 7.02 8.84 -35.39
C LEU A 457 5.51 8.55 -35.49
N SER A 458 4.82 9.16 -36.46
CA SER A 458 3.40 8.90 -36.71
C SER A 458 3.13 7.42 -36.92
N SER A 459 3.95 6.75 -37.75
CA SER A 459 3.77 5.34 -38.06
C SER A 459 4.22 4.40 -36.93
N ALA A 460 5.25 4.73 -36.16
CA ALA A 460 5.80 3.87 -35.12
C ALA A 460 4.95 3.88 -33.84
N LEU A 461 4.33 5.03 -33.55
CA LEU A 461 3.52 5.23 -32.35
C LEU A 461 2.01 5.20 -32.63
N HIS A 462 1.59 5.15 -33.90
CA HIS A 462 0.18 5.27 -34.33
C HIS A 462 -0.47 6.59 -33.90
N LEU A 463 0.27 7.69 -34.06
CA LEU A 463 -0.17 9.04 -33.69
C LEU A 463 -0.76 9.78 -34.89
N THR A 464 -1.76 10.61 -34.60
CA THR A 464 -2.29 11.60 -35.55
C THR A 464 -1.25 12.69 -35.84
N LYS A 465 -1.47 13.46 -36.92
CA LYS A 465 -0.58 14.56 -37.28
C LYS A 465 -0.46 15.60 -36.14
N ASP A 466 -1.60 15.96 -35.55
CA ASP A 466 -1.66 16.95 -34.48
C ASP A 466 -0.92 16.47 -33.21
N GLU A 467 -1.01 15.17 -32.89
CA GLU A 467 -0.25 14.58 -31.78
C GLU A 467 1.26 14.58 -32.05
N VAL A 468 1.69 14.33 -33.29
CA VAL A 468 3.10 14.41 -33.68
C VAL A 468 3.62 15.85 -33.59
N GLU A 469 2.85 16.83 -34.05
CA GLU A 469 3.20 18.23 -33.94
C GLU A 469 3.35 18.66 -32.46
N ALA A 470 2.42 18.22 -31.60
CA ALA A 470 2.47 18.48 -30.17
C ALA A 470 3.74 17.90 -29.51
N ILE A 471 4.13 16.65 -29.79
CA ILE A 471 5.34 16.07 -29.18
C ILE A 471 6.65 16.68 -29.70
N LEU A 472 6.64 17.18 -30.94
CA LEU A 472 7.82 17.81 -31.53
C LEU A 472 8.06 19.20 -30.93
N TRP A 473 6.99 19.97 -30.68
CA TRP A 473 7.10 21.40 -30.38
C TRP A 473 6.55 21.84 -29.03
N GLU A 474 5.43 21.26 -28.55
CA GLU A 474 4.76 21.72 -27.32
C GLU A 474 5.51 21.30 -26.04
N PRO A 475 5.70 22.21 -25.07
CA PRO A 475 6.32 21.90 -23.79
C PRO A 475 5.41 21.00 -22.91
N PRO A 476 5.98 20.30 -21.90
CA PRO A 476 7.39 20.16 -21.59
C PRO A 476 8.10 19.06 -22.40
N ARG A 477 9.44 19.10 -22.45
CA ARG A 477 10.29 18.06 -23.05
C ARG A 477 9.98 17.75 -24.52
N SER A 478 9.73 18.78 -25.32
CA SER A 478 9.48 18.60 -26.75
C SER A 478 10.74 18.10 -27.47
N LEU A 479 10.56 17.23 -28.46
CA LEU A 479 11.67 16.57 -29.13
C LEU A 479 12.60 17.60 -29.81
N MET A 480 12.02 18.62 -30.45
CA MET A 480 12.78 19.62 -31.21
C MET A 480 13.37 20.73 -30.34
N MET A 481 12.68 21.17 -29.29
CA MET A 481 13.15 22.32 -28.49
C MET A 481 13.99 21.91 -27.27
N ALA A 482 13.80 20.70 -26.74
CA ALA A 482 14.47 20.26 -25.52
C ALA A 482 15.40 19.07 -25.75
N VAL A 483 14.89 17.99 -26.36
CA VAL A 483 15.60 16.69 -26.39
C VAL A 483 16.78 16.70 -27.35
N LEU A 484 16.53 16.96 -28.63
CA LEU A 484 17.57 16.93 -29.65
C LEU A 484 18.66 17.98 -29.41
N PRO A 485 18.36 19.23 -29.02
CA PRO A 485 19.39 20.21 -28.67
C PRO A 485 20.24 19.79 -27.46
N THR A 486 19.61 19.22 -26.42
CA THR A 486 20.33 18.73 -25.23
C THR A 486 21.26 17.57 -25.56
N LEU A 487 20.78 16.61 -26.35
CA LEU A 487 21.57 15.47 -26.80
C LEU A 487 22.74 15.92 -27.68
N LEU A 488 22.49 16.79 -28.65
CA LEU A 488 23.52 17.35 -29.53
C LEU A 488 24.64 18.01 -28.71
N ARG A 489 24.27 18.87 -27.76
CA ARG A 489 25.23 19.53 -26.85
C ARG A 489 26.06 18.53 -26.06
N ARG A 490 25.46 17.45 -25.53
CA ARG A 490 26.16 16.42 -24.75
C ARG A 490 27.12 15.60 -25.61
N LEU A 491 26.72 15.23 -26.82
CA LEU A 491 27.56 14.50 -27.77
C LEU A 491 28.75 15.35 -28.24
N GLU A 492 28.51 16.64 -28.57
CA GLU A 492 29.58 17.56 -29.01
C GLU A 492 30.56 17.91 -27.89
N SER A 493 30.09 18.05 -26.65
CA SER A 493 30.97 18.32 -25.49
C SER A 493 31.70 17.07 -24.97
N GLY A 494 31.30 15.88 -25.43
CA GLY A 494 31.78 14.61 -24.88
C GLY A 494 31.39 14.44 -23.40
N TRP A 495 30.21 14.94 -23.01
CA TRP A 495 29.68 14.90 -21.63
C TRP A 495 30.52 15.60 -20.56
N LYS A 496 31.41 16.50 -20.96
CA LYS A 496 32.26 17.26 -20.02
C LYS A 496 31.42 18.25 -19.20
N CYS A 497 31.66 18.29 -17.89
CA CYS A 497 31.06 19.28 -17.00
C CYS A 497 31.78 20.63 -17.14
N PHE A 498 31.03 21.73 -17.15
CA PHE A 498 31.58 23.09 -17.10
C PHE A 498 31.63 23.55 -15.64
N THR A 499 32.82 23.64 -15.04
CA THR A 499 33.00 24.04 -13.63
C THR A 499 32.81 25.55 -13.49
N SER A 500 31.88 25.97 -12.64
CA SER A 500 31.61 27.39 -12.36
C SER A 500 32.45 27.91 -11.18
N HIS A 501 32.85 27.01 -10.27
CA HIS A 501 33.69 27.33 -9.11
C HIS A 501 35.02 26.53 -9.09
N PRO A 502 36.12 27.11 -8.56
CA PRO A 502 37.44 26.45 -8.53
C PRO A 502 37.48 25.16 -7.69
N ASP A 503 36.58 25.03 -6.70
CA ASP A 503 36.51 23.90 -5.77
C ASP A 503 35.48 22.82 -6.19
N GLU A 504 34.78 23.00 -7.32
CA GLU A 504 33.87 21.98 -7.84
C GLU A 504 34.65 20.77 -8.39
N SER A 505 34.14 19.57 -8.10
CA SER A 505 34.73 18.32 -8.56
C SER A 505 34.79 18.30 -10.10
N LYS A 506 35.98 18.04 -10.67
CA LYS A 506 36.21 17.88 -12.13
C LYS A 506 35.63 16.59 -12.72
N ARG A 507 34.65 15.94 -12.09
CA ARG A 507 34.10 14.69 -12.58
C ARG A 507 33.19 14.97 -13.79
N ASP A 508 33.53 14.38 -14.93
CA ASP A 508 32.67 14.38 -16.12
C ASP A 508 31.33 13.71 -15.79
N TYR A 509 30.24 14.22 -16.37
CA TYR A 509 28.91 13.61 -16.20
C TYR A 509 28.87 12.31 -16.99
N GLN A 510 29.03 11.15 -16.34
CA GLN A 510 28.88 9.85 -17.00
C GLN A 510 27.69 9.12 -16.41
N THR A 511 26.71 8.81 -17.27
CA THR A 511 25.50 8.07 -16.89
C THR A 511 25.51 6.71 -17.60
N ARG A 512 24.88 5.70 -16.98
CA ARG A 512 24.70 4.39 -17.63
C ARG A 512 23.51 4.36 -18.59
N ASP A 513 22.63 5.34 -18.46
CA ASP A 513 21.36 5.43 -19.17
C ASP A 513 21.30 6.72 -20.00
N PRO A 514 20.65 6.71 -21.18
CA PRO A 514 20.61 7.83 -22.09
C PRO A 514 19.66 8.91 -21.58
N LEU A 515 20.12 10.17 -21.57
CA LEU A 515 19.30 11.35 -21.26
C LEU A 515 18.38 11.18 -20.02
N PRO A 516 18.93 10.96 -18.80
CA PRO A 516 18.14 10.68 -17.61
C PRO A 516 17.14 11.80 -17.23
N ASP A 517 17.34 13.02 -17.74
CA ASP A 517 16.43 14.15 -17.54
C ASP A 517 15.18 14.12 -18.43
N ILE A 518 15.13 13.18 -19.39
CA ILE A 518 14.15 13.17 -20.48
C ILE A 518 13.47 11.81 -20.60
N VAL A 519 14.20 10.71 -20.43
CA VAL A 519 13.65 9.34 -20.42
C VAL A 519 14.09 8.58 -19.17
N PRO A 520 13.23 7.70 -18.63
CA PRO A 520 13.58 6.89 -17.47
C PRO A 520 14.57 5.77 -17.85
N PRO A 521 15.41 5.30 -16.91
CA PRO A 521 16.37 4.21 -17.15
C PRO A 521 15.68 2.87 -17.42
N ASN A 522 14.47 2.67 -16.89
CA ASN A 522 13.63 1.51 -17.17
C ASN A 522 12.19 1.94 -17.48
N LEU A 523 11.45 1.14 -18.26
CA LEU A 523 10.05 1.47 -18.63
C LEU A 523 9.06 1.50 -17.46
N PHE A 524 9.42 0.96 -16.31
CA PHE A 524 8.58 0.89 -15.10
C PHE A 524 8.93 1.93 -14.04
N THR A 525 9.94 2.77 -14.27
CA THR A 525 10.33 3.84 -13.34
C THR A 525 9.76 5.18 -13.78
N ASP A 526 9.33 6.00 -12.83
CA ASP A 526 8.90 7.38 -13.11
C ASP A 526 10.06 8.23 -13.64
N LEU A 527 9.72 9.20 -14.51
CA LEU A 527 10.69 10.17 -14.98
C LEU A 527 11.06 11.12 -13.85
N LEU A 528 12.34 11.15 -13.47
CA LEU A 528 12.92 12.13 -12.56
C LEU A 528 12.23 12.21 -11.19
N LEU A 529 12.16 11.10 -10.46
CA LEU A 529 12.21 11.24 -9.00
C LEU A 529 13.64 11.70 -8.66
N PRO A 530 13.85 12.78 -7.89
CA PRO A 530 15.17 13.04 -7.35
C PRO A 530 15.59 11.78 -6.58
N GLU A 531 16.56 11.05 -7.10
CA GLU A 531 17.03 9.84 -6.44
C GLU A 531 18.09 10.22 -5.41
N VAL A 532 18.03 9.55 -4.27
CA VAL A 532 19.02 9.68 -3.21
C VAL A 532 19.80 8.38 -3.17
N LEU A 533 21.12 8.48 -3.33
CA LEU A 533 22.02 7.34 -3.22
C LEU A 533 22.20 6.98 -1.74
N ILE A 534 21.76 5.78 -1.38
CA ILE A 534 21.95 5.24 -0.03
C ILE A 534 23.17 4.33 -0.04
N THR A 535 24.20 4.70 0.73
CA THR A 535 25.39 3.87 0.89
C THR A 535 25.39 3.24 2.28
N THR A 536 25.01 1.96 2.37
CA THR A 536 24.99 1.24 3.65
C THR A 536 26.36 0.68 3.99
N PRO A 537 26.71 0.60 5.29
CA PRO A 537 27.96 -0.02 5.72
C PRO A 537 28.03 -1.49 5.29
N ALA A 538 29.26 -2.01 5.17
CA ALA A 538 29.49 -3.42 4.87
C ALA A 538 28.83 -4.34 5.91
N GLN A 539 27.99 -5.26 5.45
CA GLN A 539 27.22 -6.17 6.31
C GLN A 539 28.05 -7.36 6.83
N SER A 540 29.18 -7.66 6.18
CA SER A 540 30.15 -8.69 6.57
C SER A 540 31.58 -8.16 6.46
N ARG A 541 32.55 -8.82 7.13
CA ARG A 541 33.97 -8.42 7.07
C ARG A 541 34.59 -8.44 5.67
N ASN A 542 33.98 -9.15 4.71
CA ASN A 542 34.49 -9.33 3.35
C ASN A 542 33.55 -8.74 2.28
N SER A 543 32.49 -8.02 2.66
CA SER A 543 31.59 -7.36 1.70
C SER A 543 31.94 -5.89 1.53
N GLU A 544 31.77 -5.35 0.33
CA GLU A 544 31.84 -3.91 0.09
C GLU A 544 30.56 -3.20 0.59
N PRO A 545 30.60 -1.88 0.82
CA PRO A 545 29.40 -1.08 1.06
C PRO A 545 28.41 -1.18 -0.10
N ASP A 546 27.13 -1.44 0.22
CA ASP A 546 26.08 -1.51 -0.79
C ASP A 546 25.59 -0.09 -1.13
N VAL A 547 25.52 0.24 -2.42
CA VAL A 547 25.00 1.53 -2.92
C VAL A 547 23.70 1.28 -3.65
N ASN A 548 22.60 1.85 -3.13
CA ASN A 548 21.25 1.65 -3.65
C ASN A 548 20.55 2.99 -3.86
N PRO A 549 20.01 3.30 -5.06
CA PRO A 549 19.18 4.49 -5.26
C PRO A 549 17.79 4.30 -4.63
N LEU A 550 17.23 5.39 -4.09
CA LEU A 550 15.82 5.47 -3.66
C LEU A 550 15.19 6.79 -4.11
N PRO A 551 13.90 6.82 -4.49
CA PRO A 551 13.16 8.06 -4.65
C PRO A 551 13.21 8.94 -3.39
N ILE A 552 13.38 10.25 -3.54
CA ILE A 552 13.59 11.18 -2.43
C ILE A 552 12.56 11.08 -1.30
N VAL A 553 11.26 11.03 -1.63
CA VAL A 553 10.20 10.91 -0.61
C VAL A 553 10.36 9.62 0.18
N GLN A 554 10.69 8.51 -0.49
CA GLN A 554 10.94 7.23 0.16
C GLN A 554 12.25 7.23 0.96
N ALA A 555 13.31 7.87 0.45
CA ALA A 555 14.59 8.00 1.13
C ALA A 555 14.45 8.77 2.43
N LEU A 556 13.85 9.97 2.39
CA LEU A 556 13.62 10.83 3.55
C LEU A 556 12.73 10.15 4.61
N LYS A 557 11.66 9.45 4.19
CA LYS A 557 10.82 8.69 5.12
C LYS A 557 11.54 7.49 5.75
N THR A 558 12.32 6.75 4.95
CA THR A 558 13.01 5.54 5.41
C THR A 558 14.15 5.86 6.36
N PHE A 559 14.88 6.96 6.08
CA PHE A 559 16.02 7.44 6.85
C PHE A 559 15.71 8.72 7.60
N ALA A 560 14.51 8.82 8.16
CA ALA A 560 14.20 9.86 9.14
C ALA A 560 15.12 9.69 10.36
N PRO A 561 15.77 10.76 10.86
CA PRO A 561 16.62 10.68 12.05
C PRO A 561 15.93 9.98 13.22
N GLY A 562 16.60 8.98 13.81
CA GLY A 562 16.06 8.13 14.90
C GLY A 562 15.28 6.89 14.47
N ARG A 563 14.91 6.75 13.19
CA ARG A 563 14.21 5.54 12.68
C ARG A 563 15.18 4.41 12.38
N VAL A 564 14.89 3.22 12.90
CA VAL A 564 15.63 2.00 12.56
C VAL A 564 14.97 1.28 11.38
N THR A 565 15.77 0.92 10.36
CA THR A 565 15.31 0.21 9.15
C THR A 565 16.20 -0.97 8.80
N ARG A 566 15.58 -2.05 8.32
CA ARG A 566 16.18 -3.29 7.78
C ARG A 566 15.89 -3.45 6.30
N ARG A 567 15.47 -2.39 5.61
CA ARG A 567 15.23 -2.41 4.14
C ARG A 567 16.42 -2.95 3.34
N PHE A 568 17.65 -2.61 3.74
CA PHE A 568 18.88 -3.12 3.14
C PHE A 568 19.60 -4.16 4.01
N GLY A 569 18.99 -4.59 5.12
CA GLY A 569 19.56 -5.54 6.07
C GLY A 569 19.35 -6.99 5.66
N ILE A 570 19.95 -7.40 4.54
CA ILE A 570 19.62 -8.65 3.83
C ILE A 570 20.38 -9.85 4.41
N GLN A 571 21.64 -9.66 4.80
CA GLN A 571 22.57 -10.77 5.04
C GLN A 571 22.53 -11.33 6.47
N HIS A 572 22.17 -10.52 7.47
CA HIS A 572 22.26 -10.92 8.88
C HIS A 572 21.16 -10.28 9.75
N ILE A 573 20.74 -10.97 10.82
CA ILE A 573 19.70 -10.47 11.75
C ILE A 573 20.03 -9.11 12.38
N HIS A 574 21.32 -8.80 12.53
CA HIS A 574 21.81 -7.54 13.09
C HIS A 574 22.07 -6.45 12.05
N ALA A 575 21.90 -6.74 10.75
CA ALA A 575 22.00 -5.73 9.70
C ALA A 575 20.80 -4.78 9.79
N SER A 576 20.97 -3.70 10.55
CA SER A 576 19.98 -2.65 10.77
C SER A 576 20.68 -1.31 10.64
N HIS A 577 20.04 -0.40 9.92
CA HIS A 577 20.59 0.89 9.54
C HIS A 577 19.71 2.00 10.11
N TRP A 578 20.33 3.13 10.42
CA TRP A 578 19.61 4.33 10.86
C TRP A 578 20.46 5.59 10.66
N ILE A 579 19.83 6.74 10.84
CA ILE A 579 20.52 8.01 11.06
C ILE A 579 20.49 8.28 12.55
N ALA A 580 21.67 8.21 13.17
CA ALA A 580 21.82 8.36 14.60
C ALA A 580 21.49 9.81 15.03
N PRO A 581 20.65 10.00 16.05
CA PRO A 581 20.54 11.28 16.75
C PRO A 581 21.89 11.64 17.38
N LYS A 582 22.13 12.93 17.60
CA LYS A 582 23.36 13.39 18.29
C LYS A 582 23.39 12.96 19.75
N ASP A 583 22.21 12.89 20.36
CA ASP A 583 22.04 12.60 21.78
C ASP A 583 20.90 11.58 22.00
N LEU A 584 21.12 10.69 22.96
CA LEU A 584 20.19 9.64 23.38
C LEU A 584 19.61 9.87 24.79
N GLN A 585 19.74 11.10 25.32
CA GLN A 585 19.23 11.49 26.63
C GLN A 585 18.23 12.66 26.55
N HIS A 586 18.45 13.62 25.66
CA HIS A 586 17.63 14.83 25.57
C HIS A 586 16.39 14.66 24.67
N ARG A 587 15.27 15.26 25.10
CA ARG A 587 14.00 15.28 24.35
C ARG A 587 13.98 16.27 23.18
N GLU A 588 14.84 17.28 23.20
CA GLU A 588 15.00 18.22 22.09
C GLU A 588 16.46 18.29 21.71
N GLN A 589 16.74 18.18 20.42
CA GLN A 589 18.10 18.21 19.90
C GLN A 589 18.13 18.76 18.48
N ASN A 590 19.30 19.26 18.08
CA ASN A 590 19.53 19.84 16.76
C ASN A 590 20.46 18.93 15.95
N LEU A 591 20.13 18.72 14.68
CA LEU A 591 20.93 17.98 13.71
C LEU A 591 21.27 18.91 12.53
N PRO A 592 22.53 19.34 12.39
CA PRO A 592 23.01 20.01 11.20
C PRO A 592 22.69 19.19 9.95
N VAL A 593 22.13 19.83 8.94
CA VAL A 593 21.76 19.16 7.69
C VAL A 593 22.98 18.58 6.96
N GLU A 594 24.16 19.15 7.19
CA GLU A 594 25.44 18.63 6.69
C GLU A 594 25.86 17.30 7.35
N ASP A 595 25.40 17.03 8.58
CA ASP A 595 25.60 15.74 9.26
C ASP A 595 24.58 14.69 8.77
N TYR A 596 23.45 15.13 8.21
CA TYR A 596 22.39 14.27 7.66
C TYR A 596 22.75 13.74 6.26
N CYS A 597 23.25 14.61 5.38
CA CYS A 597 23.70 14.25 4.03
C CYS A 597 25.00 15.00 3.67
N THR A 598 25.97 14.24 3.17
CA THR A 598 27.31 14.75 2.79
C THR A 598 27.31 15.42 1.42
N GLU A 599 26.46 14.94 0.51
CA GLU A 599 26.26 15.49 -0.83
C GLU A 599 24.82 15.97 -0.95
N PHE A 600 24.64 17.25 -1.29
CA PHE A 600 23.33 17.89 -1.39
C PHE A 600 23.33 19.01 -2.44
N GLU A 601 22.12 19.38 -2.86
CA GLU A 601 21.86 20.55 -3.70
C GLU A 601 21.12 21.62 -2.89
N GLU A 602 21.52 22.88 -3.08
CA GLU A 602 20.81 24.02 -2.51
C GLU A 602 19.49 24.24 -3.27
N VAL A 603 18.37 24.05 -2.58
CA VAL A 603 17.05 24.28 -3.19
C VAL A 603 16.64 25.75 -3.05
N GLY A 604 17.13 26.42 -2.01
CA GLY A 604 16.90 27.83 -1.75
C GLY A 604 16.36 28.10 -0.35
N ASN A 605 15.92 29.34 -0.11
CA ASN A 605 15.26 29.75 1.14
C ASN A 605 13.75 29.65 0.97
N PHE A 606 13.12 28.91 1.87
CA PHE A 606 11.67 28.71 1.93
C PHE A 606 11.09 29.49 3.10
N GLN A 607 9.79 29.73 3.08
CA GLN A 607 9.12 30.54 4.09
C GLN A 607 8.10 29.71 4.86
N LEU A 608 8.04 29.93 6.17
CA LEU A 608 6.95 29.40 7.00
C LEU A 608 6.43 30.46 7.95
N LEU A 609 5.19 30.27 8.38
CA LEU A 609 4.62 31.03 9.48
C LEU A 609 4.93 30.28 10.79
N GLN A 610 5.76 30.87 11.64
CA GLN A 610 6.09 30.36 12.97
C GLN A 610 5.69 31.40 14.00
N ASP A 611 4.78 31.04 14.92
CA ASP A 611 4.27 31.93 15.98
C ASP A 611 3.71 33.28 15.48
N GLY A 612 3.19 33.31 14.25
CA GLY A 612 2.64 34.51 13.62
C GLY A 612 3.65 35.37 12.86
N GLU A 613 4.94 35.00 12.87
CA GLU A 613 6.00 35.65 12.09
C GLU A 613 6.43 34.79 10.89
N VAL A 614 6.80 35.45 9.80
CA VAL A 614 7.32 34.76 8.60
C VAL A 614 8.82 34.56 8.77
N VAL A 615 9.26 33.31 8.76
CA VAL A 615 10.66 32.92 8.93
C VAL A 615 11.19 32.31 7.63
N ASP A 616 12.35 32.77 7.17
CA ASP A 616 13.10 32.16 6.07
C ASP A 616 13.93 30.97 6.58
N ILE A 617 13.79 29.80 5.96
CA ILE A 617 14.53 28.58 6.25
C ILE A 617 15.28 28.13 5.00
N ARG A 618 16.60 27.93 5.12
CA ARG A 618 17.39 27.28 4.07
C ARG A 618 16.96 25.83 3.94
N CYS A 619 16.60 25.43 2.72
CA CYS A 619 16.24 24.05 2.40
C CYS A 619 17.27 23.42 1.46
N ILE A 620 17.75 22.22 1.83
CA ILE A 620 18.65 21.43 0.99
C ILE A 620 17.96 20.15 0.49
N ARG A 621 18.40 19.66 -0.68
CA ARG A 621 17.99 18.38 -1.23
C ARG A 621 19.13 17.37 -1.13
N PRO A 622 18.96 16.25 -0.41
CA PRO A 622 20.01 15.23 -0.34
C PRO A 622 20.26 14.58 -1.70
N TRP A 623 21.52 14.35 -2.03
CA TRP A 623 21.95 13.50 -3.15
C TRP A 623 22.45 12.15 -2.66
N ALA A 624 23.14 12.13 -1.52
CA ALA A 624 23.61 10.91 -0.88
C ALA A 624 23.33 10.92 0.62
N ILE A 625 22.88 9.77 1.15
CA ILE A 625 22.71 9.54 2.58
C ILE A 625 23.54 8.31 2.97
N HIS A 626 24.32 8.47 4.05
CA HIS A 626 25.21 7.45 4.58
C HIS A 626 24.72 6.98 5.95
N PRO A 627 23.76 6.04 6.02
CA PRO A 627 23.29 5.53 7.30
C PRO A 627 24.38 4.74 8.03
N THR A 628 24.28 4.68 9.35
CA THR A 628 25.19 3.92 10.21
C THR A 628 24.54 2.64 10.73
N GLN A 629 25.35 1.74 11.29
CA GLN A 629 24.84 0.56 11.98
C GLN A 629 24.16 0.98 13.29
N VAL A 630 23.01 0.35 13.60
CA VAL A 630 22.32 0.57 14.87
C VAL A 630 23.14 0.02 16.05
N PRO A 631 23.37 0.79 17.11
CA PRO A 631 24.02 0.32 18.34
C PRO A 631 23.30 -0.87 18.99
N GLY A 632 24.06 -1.71 19.70
CA GLY A 632 23.56 -2.96 20.27
C GLY A 632 22.51 -2.80 21.38
N ASP A 633 22.48 -1.65 22.05
CA ASP A 633 21.56 -1.24 23.11
C ASP A 633 20.23 -0.67 22.60
N ILE A 634 20.16 -0.31 21.32
CA ILE A 634 18.94 0.21 20.67
C ILE A 634 18.10 -0.95 20.12
N ALA A 635 16.79 -0.88 20.36
CA ALA A 635 15.84 -1.84 19.84
C ALA A 635 15.47 -1.52 18.39
N ILE A 636 15.32 -2.56 17.58
CA ILE A 636 14.95 -2.46 16.15
C ILE A 636 13.55 -1.89 15.92
N THR A 637 12.73 -1.79 16.97
CA THR A 637 11.38 -1.21 16.96
C THR A 637 11.37 0.32 17.09
N SER A 638 12.54 0.95 17.24
CA SER A 638 12.68 2.41 17.25
C SER A 638 12.23 3.00 15.91
N ASN A 639 11.41 4.06 15.99
CA ASN A 639 10.73 4.63 14.83
C ASN A 639 10.77 6.15 14.87
N ALA A 640 10.72 6.78 13.70
CA ALA A 640 10.62 8.23 13.57
C ALA A 640 9.76 8.65 12.38
N GLN A 641 9.21 9.86 12.46
CA GLN A 641 8.43 10.50 11.42
C GLN A 641 8.91 11.94 11.22
N LEU A 642 9.04 12.36 9.97
CA LEU A 642 9.41 13.72 9.63
C LEU A 642 8.22 14.67 9.83
N GLU A 643 8.52 15.85 10.36
CA GLU A 643 7.60 16.98 10.46
C GLU A 643 7.69 17.82 9.18
N TRP A 644 6.73 17.59 8.28
CA TRP A 644 6.69 18.19 6.95
C TRP A 644 5.93 19.52 6.93
N CYS A 645 6.43 20.44 6.12
CA CYS A 645 5.78 21.66 5.69
C CYS A 645 5.59 21.62 4.16
N CYS A 646 4.60 22.39 3.69
CA CYS A 646 4.30 22.53 2.27
C CYS A 646 4.11 24.01 1.92
N GLN A 647 4.57 24.39 0.72
CA GLN A 647 4.15 25.61 0.05
C GLN A 647 3.73 25.30 -1.39
N ILE A 648 2.57 25.81 -1.80
CA ILE A 648 2.06 25.74 -3.17
C ILE A 648 2.03 27.16 -3.74
N ILE A 649 2.88 27.39 -4.73
CA ILE A 649 3.19 28.69 -5.29
C ILE A 649 2.73 28.71 -6.74
N PRO A 650 1.53 29.25 -7.04
CA PRO A 650 1.11 29.46 -8.41
C PRO A 650 1.90 30.61 -9.05
N PRO A 651 2.26 30.52 -10.34
CA PRO A 651 3.00 31.58 -11.03
C PRO A 651 2.11 32.80 -11.35
N ASP A 652 0.81 32.58 -11.53
CA ASP A 652 -0.18 33.61 -11.83
C ASP A 652 -1.60 33.20 -11.36
N SER A 653 -2.66 33.85 -11.84
CA SER A 653 -4.03 33.54 -11.43
C SER A 653 -4.58 32.19 -11.94
N GLY A 654 -3.85 31.52 -12.85
CA GLY A 654 -4.26 30.32 -13.55
C GLY A 654 -5.32 30.57 -14.63
N ILE A 655 -5.61 29.54 -15.41
CA ILE A 655 -6.71 29.58 -16.39
C ILE A 655 -8.01 29.17 -15.70
N LYS A 656 -9.01 30.06 -15.75
CA LYS A 656 -10.32 29.81 -15.16
C LYS A 656 -11.11 28.80 -15.98
N LEU A 657 -11.68 27.80 -15.32
CA LEU A 657 -12.54 26.79 -15.93
C LEU A 657 -14.01 27.16 -15.75
N GLU A 658 -14.85 26.72 -16.69
CA GLU A 658 -16.30 26.94 -16.62
C GLU A 658 -16.93 26.11 -15.50
N LEU A 659 -17.82 26.73 -14.73
CA LEU A 659 -18.63 26.06 -13.71
C LEU A 659 -20.02 25.75 -14.28
N PRO A 660 -20.55 24.53 -14.09
CA PRO A 660 -21.88 24.18 -14.60
C PRO A 660 -22.97 24.97 -13.88
N GLN A 661 -23.82 25.64 -14.67
CA GLN A 661 -24.96 26.40 -14.16
C GLN A 661 -26.00 25.46 -13.52
N GLY A 662 -26.53 25.85 -12.35
CA GLY A 662 -27.58 25.08 -11.65
C GLY A 662 -27.07 23.89 -10.82
N SER A 663 -25.75 23.65 -10.77
CA SER A 663 -25.16 22.65 -9.87
C SER A 663 -25.25 23.11 -8.41
N PRO A 664 -25.57 22.23 -7.44
CA PRO A 664 -25.48 22.56 -6.02
C PRO A 664 -24.10 23.07 -5.60
N TRP A 665 -23.05 22.61 -6.30
CA TRP A 665 -21.66 23.01 -6.07
C TRP A 665 -21.38 24.47 -6.40
N SER A 666 -22.14 25.09 -7.31
CA SER A 666 -21.92 26.49 -7.71
C SER A 666 -22.29 27.50 -6.60
N LYS A 667 -22.90 27.04 -5.51
CA LYS A 667 -23.16 27.85 -4.30
C LYS A 667 -21.97 27.89 -3.35
N LEU A 668 -21.03 26.97 -3.50
CA LEU A 668 -19.91 26.76 -2.58
C LEU A 668 -18.59 27.03 -3.27
N ILE A 669 -18.37 26.42 -4.43
CA ILE A 669 -17.21 26.65 -5.28
C ILE A 669 -17.45 27.92 -6.08
N THR A 670 -16.60 28.90 -5.84
CA THR A 670 -16.65 30.21 -6.48
C THR A 670 -15.85 30.23 -7.78
N GLU A 671 -14.77 29.44 -7.83
CA GLU A 671 -13.85 29.41 -8.98
C GLU A 671 -13.05 28.11 -9.02
N VAL A 672 -12.75 27.65 -10.24
CA VAL A 672 -11.80 26.57 -10.48
C VAL A 672 -10.75 27.09 -11.46
N CYS A 673 -9.48 26.99 -11.10
CA CYS A 673 -8.37 27.35 -11.99
C CYS A 673 -7.46 26.15 -12.24
N CYS A 674 -6.88 26.10 -13.43
CA CYS A 674 -5.87 25.12 -13.78
C CYS A 674 -4.51 25.75 -14.06
N PHE A 675 -3.49 24.96 -13.77
CA PHE A 675 -2.08 25.29 -13.93
C PHE A 675 -1.41 24.10 -14.60
N THR A 676 -0.95 24.29 -15.84
CA THR A 676 -0.31 23.21 -16.60
C THR A 676 0.95 23.69 -17.29
N HIS A 677 1.90 22.77 -17.47
CA HIS A 677 3.09 23.03 -18.27
C HIS A 677 2.75 23.34 -19.74
N ALA A 678 1.71 22.70 -20.29
CA ALA A 678 1.22 22.97 -21.65
C ALA A 678 0.82 24.45 -21.85
N GLN A 679 0.33 25.09 -20.79
CA GLN A 679 -0.05 26.51 -20.77
C GLN A 679 1.10 27.43 -20.32
N GLN A 680 2.31 26.89 -20.13
CA GLN A 680 3.48 27.61 -19.58
C GLN A 680 3.22 28.24 -18.19
N SER A 681 2.29 27.67 -17.44
CA SER A 681 1.91 28.14 -16.11
C SER A 681 1.83 26.96 -15.11
N PRO A 682 2.92 26.21 -14.89
CA PRO A 682 2.95 25.14 -13.89
C PRO A 682 3.06 25.70 -12.47
N VAL A 683 2.59 24.95 -11.49
CA VAL A 683 2.68 25.33 -10.07
C VAL A 683 3.99 24.83 -9.49
N GLU A 684 4.65 25.68 -8.69
CA GLU A 684 5.79 25.25 -7.88
C GLU A 684 5.29 24.70 -6.54
N VAL A 685 5.57 23.43 -6.28
CA VAL A 685 5.26 22.75 -5.03
C VAL A 685 6.56 22.49 -4.27
N ARG A 686 6.65 23.05 -3.07
CA ARG A 686 7.78 22.86 -2.14
C ARG A 686 7.35 21.96 -1.00
N ARG A 687 8.12 20.89 -0.75
CA ARG A 687 7.92 19.95 0.36
C ARG A 687 9.21 19.86 1.15
N PHE A 688 9.17 20.19 2.43
CA PHE A 688 10.38 20.24 3.26
C PHE A 688 10.08 19.86 4.70
N ALA A 689 11.00 19.11 5.30
CA ALA A 689 10.91 18.69 6.69
C ALA A 689 11.80 19.58 7.56
N ILE A 690 11.24 20.09 8.65
CA ILE A 690 11.93 20.96 9.61
C ILE A 690 12.43 20.20 10.85
N ALA A 691 11.86 19.02 11.11
CA ALA A 691 12.26 18.16 12.22
C ALA A 691 11.94 16.69 11.96
N SER A 692 12.45 15.82 12.83
CA SER A 692 12.08 14.41 12.96
C SER A 692 11.61 14.13 14.38
N GLN A 693 10.39 13.62 14.52
CA GLN A 693 9.84 13.14 15.78
C GLN A 693 10.16 11.65 15.92
N ALA A 694 11.01 11.29 16.88
CA ALA A 694 11.52 9.94 17.07
C ALA A 694 11.12 9.35 18.42
N ASN A 695 10.67 8.10 18.42
CA ASN A 695 10.51 7.25 19.60
C ASN A 695 11.64 6.20 19.57
N ILE A 696 12.68 6.43 20.37
CA ILE A 696 13.85 5.57 20.48
C ILE A 696 13.61 4.60 21.62
N ARG A 697 13.69 3.30 21.32
CA ARG A 697 13.48 2.24 22.30
C ARG A 697 14.81 1.56 22.61
N PHE A 698 15.12 1.40 23.88
CA PHE A 698 16.31 0.70 24.35
C PHE A 698 15.95 -0.76 24.67
N LYS A 699 16.91 -1.67 24.50
CA LYS A 699 16.72 -3.09 24.87
C LYS A 699 16.55 -3.29 26.38
N THR A 700 16.95 -2.32 27.20
CA THR A 700 16.68 -2.27 28.64
C THR A 700 15.20 -2.05 28.96
N GLY A 701 14.36 -1.74 27.96
CA GLY A 701 12.94 -1.42 28.11
C GLY A 701 12.66 0.08 28.33
N GLN A 702 13.70 0.91 28.42
CA GLN A 702 13.54 2.37 28.44
C GLN A 702 13.12 2.90 27.06
N GLU A 703 12.41 4.03 27.04
CA GLU A 703 12.03 4.73 25.81
C GLU A 703 12.34 6.22 25.93
N LEU A 704 12.78 6.82 24.82
CA LEU A 704 13.02 8.26 24.69
C LEU A 704 12.20 8.78 23.51
N ASP A 705 11.23 9.64 23.82
CA ASP A 705 10.57 10.49 22.83
C ASP A 705 11.41 11.75 22.64
N THR A 706 11.92 11.97 21.43
CA THR A 706 12.82 13.09 21.11
C THR A 706 12.42 13.76 19.80
N THR A 707 12.55 15.09 19.76
CA THR A 707 12.39 15.93 18.58
C THR A 707 13.76 16.37 18.10
N ILE A 708 14.11 15.97 16.87
CA ILE A 708 15.38 16.26 16.22
C ILE A 708 15.13 17.35 15.18
N ARG A 709 15.45 18.61 15.48
CA ARG A 709 15.26 19.74 14.57
C ARG A 709 16.43 19.85 13.60
N PHE A 710 16.14 20.12 12.33
CA PHE A 710 17.20 20.36 11.35
C PHE A 710 17.75 21.78 11.52
N THR A 711 19.07 21.89 11.56
CA THR A 711 19.76 23.18 11.71
C THR A 711 20.89 23.32 10.70
N HIS A 712 21.45 24.51 10.64
CA HIS A 712 22.78 24.74 10.06
C HIS A 712 23.87 24.35 11.06
N SER A 713 25.12 24.29 10.59
CA SER A 713 26.31 24.18 11.45
C SER A 713 26.46 25.33 12.45
N ASP A 714 25.87 26.50 12.19
CA ASP A 714 25.83 27.66 13.09
C ASP A 714 24.61 27.70 14.03
N GLY A 715 23.74 26.70 13.97
CA GLY A 715 22.56 26.56 14.84
C GLY A 715 21.29 27.27 14.36
N ARG A 716 21.31 27.97 13.22
CA ARG A 716 20.07 28.51 12.62
C ARG A 716 19.13 27.41 12.11
N PRO A 717 17.81 27.63 12.02
CA PRO A 717 16.87 26.65 11.48
C PRO A 717 17.18 26.30 10.02
N ALA A 718 17.14 25.01 9.69
CA ALA A 718 17.30 24.50 8.33
C ALA A 718 16.20 23.47 8.02
N ALA A 719 16.07 23.10 6.76
CA ALA A 719 15.16 22.04 6.34
C ALA A 719 15.80 21.13 5.29
N VAL A 720 15.26 19.91 5.21
CA VAL A 720 15.61 18.94 4.16
C VAL A 720 14.36 18.67 3.34
N GLY A 721 14.44 18.80 2.02
CA GLY A 721 13.26 18.77 1.16
C GLY A 721 13.57 18.86 -0.31
N PHE A 722 12.54 19.23 -1.08
CA PHE A 722 12.63 19.41 -2.52
C PHE A 722 11.56 20.39 -3.01
N ALA A 723 11.83 20.99 -4.17
CA ALA A 723 10.89 21.78 -4.94
C ALA A 723 10.65 21.11 -6.29
N GLN A 724 9.42 21.13 -6.76
CA GLN A 724 9.02 20.54 -8.04
C GLN A 724 8.04 21.46 -8.75
N SER A 725 8.19 21.54 -10.08
CA SER A 725 7.18 22.16 -10.93
C SER A 725 6.24 21.08 -11.45
N VAL A 726 4.95 21.23 -11.15
CA VAL A 726 3.90 20.22 -11.40
C VAL A 726 2.65 20.86 -11.98
N ASP A 727 1.82 20.05 -12.62
CA ASP A 727 0.48 20.45 -13.00
C ASP A 727 -0.45 20.38 -11.78
N GLY A 728 -1.44 21.27 -11.75
CA GLY A 728 -2.36 21.35 -10.64
C GLY A 728 -3.69 22.01 -10.96
N LEU A 729 -4.67 21.68 -10.12
CA LEU A 729 -6.01 22.28 -10.08
C LEU A 729 -6.23 22.91 -8.72
N VAL A 730 -6.80 24.11 -8.71
CA VAL A 730 -7.28 24.75 -7.48
C VAL A 730 -8.78 24.96 -7.56
N PHE A 731 -9.46 24.52 -6.49
CA PHE A 731 -10.88 24.77 -6.26
C PHE A 731 -10.99 25.80 -5.15
N ARG A 732 -11.45 27.00 -5.51
CA ARG A 732 -11.70 28.09 -4.57
C ARG A 732 -13.16 28.03 -4.12
N PHE A 733 -13.37 28.10 -2.81
CA PHE A 733 -14.71 27.98 -2.24
C PHE A 733 -14.87 28.87 -1.01
N CYS A 734 -16.11 29.19 -0.67
CA CYS A 734 -16.45 29.91 0.56
C CYS A 734 -17.13 28.97 1.54
N VAL A 735 -16.68 28.99 2.80
CA VAL A 735 -17.39 28.31 3.89
C VAL A 735 -18.70 29.08 4.15
N PRO A 736 -19.87 28.44 4.10
CA PRO A 736 -21.13 29.15 4.33
C PRO A 736 -21.16 29.78 5.73
N PRO A 737 -21.63 31.03 5.88
CA PRO A 737 -21.75 31.67 7.20
C PRO A 737 -22.73 30.92 8.13
N ASN A 738 -23.69 30.18 7.56
CA ASN A 738 -24.65 29.33 8.30
C ASN A 738 -24.15 27.89 8.53
N PHE A 739 -22.87 27.60 8.25
CA PHE A 739 -22.24 26.34 8.65
C PHE A 739 -21.96 26.29 10.17
N SER A 740 -22.43 27.29 10.92
CA SER A 740 -22.43 27.29 12.38
C SER A 740 -23.20 26.08 12.90
N ILE A 741 -22.49 25.22 13.61
CA ILE A 741 -23.07 24.08 14.31
C ILE A 741 -23.88 24.65 15.47
N SER A 742 -25.18 24.36 15.52
CA SER A 742 -26.03 24.76 16.64
C SER A 742 -26.76 23.54 17.20
N GLN A 743 -27.12 23.56 18.47
CA GLN A 743 -27.84 22.46 19.11
C GLN A 743 -29.23 22.20 18.46
N ASN A 744 -29.78 23.22 17.81
CA ASN A 744 -31.02 23.17 17.02
C ASN A 744 -30.78 22.84 15.54
N ASP A 745 -29.60 22.31 15.17
CA ASP A 745 -29.39 21.75 13.83
C ASP A 745 -30.49 20.70 13.59
N SER A 746 -31.19 20.84 12.46
CA SER A 746 -32.20 19.87 12.01
C SER A 746 -31.66 18.44 11.92
N ASN A 747 -30.33 18.31 11.96
CA ASN A 747 -29.59 17.08 11.85
C ASN A 747 -28.95 16.61 13.16
N GLN A 748 -29.74 15.91 13.97
CA GLN A 748 -29.29 15.39 15.25
C GLN A 748 -28.20 14.33 15.11
N GLU A 749 -28.22 13.48 14.07
CA GLU A 749 -27.19 12.44 13.89
C GLU A 749 -25.80 13.05 13.63
N LYS A 750 -25.73 14.08 12.78
CA LYS A 750 -24.50 14.84 12.53
C LYS A 750 -23.93 15.45 13.83
N MET A 751 -24.80 16.00 14.68
CA MET A 751 -24.39 16.56 15.97
C MET A 751 -23.73 15.52 16.87
N ARG A 752 -24.33 14.32 16.96
CA ARG A 752 -23.79 13.20 17.74
C ARG A 752 -22.40 12.77 17.26
N ALA A 753 -22.23 12.66 15.95
CA ALA A 753 -20.95 12.32 15.33
C ALA A 753 -19.87 13.39 15.61
N PHE A 754 -20.25 14.67 15.51
CA PHE A 754 -19.33 15.79 15.70
C PHE A 754 -18.87 15.92 17.14
N ARG A 755 -19.76 15.71 18.13
CA ARG A 755 -19.42 15.71 19.57
C ARG A 755 -18.30 14.69 19.86
N THR A 756 -18.50 13.44 19.47
CA THR A 756 -17.51 12.37 19.68
C THR A 756 -16.19 12.65 18.94
N ALA A 757 -16.26 13.10 17.69
CA ALA A 757 -15.07 13.36 16.87
C ALA A 757 -14.29 14.62 17.31
N TYR A 758 -14.97 15.67 17.79
CA TYR A 758 -14.33 16.88 18.29
C TYR A 758 -13.68 16.65 19.65
N PHE A 759 -14.32 15.87 20.53
CA PHE A 759 -13.71 15.40 21.78
C PHE A 759 -12.41 14.63 21.52
N GLN A 760 -12.43 13.70 20.55
CA GLN A 760 -11.21 13.00 20.12
C GLN A 760 -10.14 13.98 19.62
N HIS A 761 -10.51 14.96 18.79
CA HIS A 761 -9.59 15.95 18.26
C HIS A 761 -8.89 16.74 19.38
N LYS A 762 -9.66 17.27 20.35
CA LYS A 762 -9.12 18.03 21.49
C LYS A 762 -8.12 17.22 22.30
N ILE A 763 -8.37 15.94 22.55
CA ILE A 763 -7.42 15.07 23.27
C ILE A 763 -6.14 14.86 22.45
N LEU A 764 -6.26 14.57 21.15
CA LEU A 764 -5.11 14.26 20.30
C LEU A 764 -4.19 15.46 20.05
N THR A 765 -4.73 16.69 20.02
CA THR A 765 -3.98 17.93 19.75
C THR A 765 -3.63 18.74 21.00
N ASN A 766 -4.04 18.30 22.20
CA ASN A 766 -3.76 19.01 23.44
C ASN A 766 -2.23 19.11 23.70
N ARG A 767 -1.71 20.34 23.80
CA ARG A 767 -0.28 20.60 23.97
C ARG A 767 0.29 19.99 25.27
N GLN A 768 -0.45 20.02 26.37
CA GLN A 768 0.01 19.46 27.65
C GLN A 768 0.06 17.93 27.61
N LEU A 769 -0.97 17.27 27.04
CA LEU A 769 -0.96 15.83 26.84
C LEU A 769 0.15 15.39 25.89
N CYS A 770 0.48 16.17 24.85
CA CYS A 770 1.58 15.87 23.93
C CYS A 770 2.96 15.81 24.62
N VAL A 771 3.15 16.54 25.73
CA VAL A 771 4.40 16.51 26.52
C VAL A 771 4.46 15.27 27.43
N LEU A 772 3.30 14.84 27.93
CA LEU A 772 3.16 13.74 28.90
C LEU A 772 3.03 12.36 28.27
N THR A 773 2.54 12.29 27.02
CA THR A 773 2.13 11.04 26.37
C THR A 773 2.52 11.04 24.89
N ASN A 774 2.67 9.85 24.30
CA ASN A 774 2.80 9.70 22.86
C ASN A 774 1.42 9.60 22.16
N GLY A 775 1.40 9.70 20.82
CA GLY A 775 0.14 9.70 20.06
C GLY A 775 -0.72 8.45 20.27
N PHE A 776 -0.08 7.29 20.40
CA PHE A 776 -0.75 6.02 20.71
C PHE A 776 -1.45 6.07 22.07
N GLN A 777 -0.74 6.53 23.11
CA GLN A 777 -1.31 6.68 24.45
C GLN A 777 -2.47 7.67 24.47
N ARG A 778 -2.41 8.78 23.72
CA ARG A 778 -3.54 9.73 23.64
C ARG A 778 -4.78 9.11 23.02
N GLU A 779 -4.61 8.33 21.95
CA GLU A 779 -5.73 7.62 21.33
C GLU A 779 -6.38 6.63 22.31
N TRP A 780 -5.55 5.90 23.07
CA TRP A 780 -6.01 5.01 24.14
C TRP A 780 -6.71 5.76 25.28
N LEU A 781 -6.17 6.87 25.76
CA LEU A 781 -6.79 7.68 26.81
C LEU A 781 -8.17 8.20 26.38
N TYR A 782 -8.30 8.68 25.14
CA TYR A 782 -9.58 9.04 24.56
C TYR A 782 -10.57 7.86 24.60
N GLN A 783 -10.16 6.69 24.10
CA GLN A 783 -11.01 5.50 24.05
C GLN A 783 -11.44 5.04 25.44
N ILE A 784 -10.52 5.00 26.40
CA ILE A 784 -10.81 4.59 27.79
C ILE A 784 -11.79 5.57 28.43
N TYR A 785 -11.51 6.87 28.31
CA TYR A 785 -12.31 7.91 28.97
C TYR A 785 -13.74 7.98 28.43
N ILE A 786 -13.91 7.99 27.10
CA ILE A 786 -15.26 8.00 26.51
C ILE A 786 -16.01 6.71 26.80
N SER A 787 -15.32 5.56 26.82
CA SER A 787 -15.92 4.27 27.18
C SER A 787 -16.40 4.25 28.63
N MET A 788 -15.60 4.79 29.56
CA MET A 788 -15.98 4.91 30.97
C MET A 788 -17.24 5.74 31.15
N LEU A 789 -17.24 6.95 30.58
CA LEU A 789 -18.37 7.87 30.70
C LEU A 789 -19.64 7.29 30.08
N THR A 790 -19.52 6.71 28.88
CA THR A 790 -20.65 6.12 28.17
C THR A 790 -21.14 4.85 28.87
N ALA A 791 -20.24 3.98 29.35
CA ALA A 791 -20.63 2.77 30.07
C ALA A 791 -21.39 3.10 31.37
N ARG A 792 -20.93 4.12 32.11
CA ARG A 792 -21.62 4.62 33.30
C ARG A 792 -23.00 5.17 32.95
N ALA A 793 -23.10 6.01 31.92
CA ALA A 793 -24.37 6.60 31.48
C ALA A 793 -25.39 5.57 30.97
N LEU A 794 -24.91 4.49 30.33
CA LEU A 794 -25.76 3.39 29.86
C LEU A 794 -26.22 2.48 31.01
N ALA A 795 -25.33 2.14 31.94
CA ALA A 795 -25.63 1.26 33.06
C ALA A 795 -26.63 1.89 34.04
N ASP A 796 -26.44 3.17 34.36
CA ASP A 796 -27.28 3.89 35.32
C ASP A 796 -28.49 4.59 34.66
N GLN A 797 -28.60 4.55 33.32
CA GLN A 797 -29.68 5.18 32.54
C GLN A 797 -29.81 6.70 32.78
N ILE A 798 -28.66 7.36 32.94
CA ILE A 798 -28.52 8.81 33.20
C ILE A 798 -27.86 9.53 32.01
N SER A 799 -27.94 10.86 31.97
CA SER A 799 -27.26 11.67 30.95
C SER A 799 -25.73 11.62 31.10
N LEU A 800 -24.99 12.03 30.06
CA LEU A 800 -23.52 12.11 30.12
C LEU A 800 -23.03 13.11 31.18
N SER A 801 -23.74 14.23 31.37
CA SER A 801 -23.39 15.23 32.39
C SER A 801 -23.58 14.67 33.80
N GLU A 802 -24.69 13.96 34.06
CA GLU A 802 -24.94 13.30 35.35
C GLU A 802 -23.93 12.18 35.60
N ALA A 803 -23.58 11.40 34.57
CA ALA A 803 -22.55 10.38 34.68
C ALA A 803 -21.17 10.99 35.00
N PHE A 804 -20.83 12.12 34.41
CA PHE A 804 -19.60 12.86 34.70
C PHE A 804 -19.60 13.38 36.16
N GLU A 805 -20.70 13.97 36.62
CA GLU A 805 -20.84 14.43 38.01
C GLU A 805 -20.74 13.27 39.03
N ALA A 806 -21.34 12.12 38.73
CA ALA A 806 -21.23 10.92 39.56
C ALA A 806 -19.78 10.43 39.63
N LEU A 807 -19.06 10.41 38.50
CA LEU A 807 -17.67 9.98 38.43
C LEU A 807 -16.70 10.95 39.11
N LEU A 808 -16.98 12.26 39.13
CA LEU A 808 -16.19 13.25 39.87
C LEU A 808 -16.24 13.02 41.40
N GLY A 809 -17.29 12.36 41.90
CA GLY A 809 -17.41 11.94 43.30
C GLY A 809 -16.70 10.62 43.64
N GLU A 810 -16.17 9.93 42.64
CA GLU A 810 -15.47 8.64 42.75
C GLU A 810 -13.99 8.77 42.37
N ASP A 811 -13.24 7.66 42.44
CA ASP A 811 -11.87 7.60 41.92
C ASP A 811 -11.90 7.32 40.41
N ILE A 812 -11.85 8.39 39.60
CA ILE A 812 -11.86 8.32 38.13
C ILE A 812 -10.71 7.44 37.60
N GLY A 813 -9.53 7.49 38.23
CA GLY A 813 -8.39 6.67 37.83
C GLY A 813 -8.71 5.18 37.97
N GLN A 814 -9.36 4.81 39.08
CA GLN A 814 -9.81 3.45 39.32
C GLN A 814 -10.91 3.01 38.34
N GLU A 815 -11.87 3.85 38.01
CA GLU A 815 -12.92 3.53 37.03
C GLU A 815 -12.36 3.41 35.60
N MET A 816 -11.45 4.32 35.19
CA MET A 816 -10.71 4.19 33.92
C MET A 816 -9.90 2.89 33.88
N ALA A 817 -9.28 2.50 35.00
CA ALA A 817 -8.56 1.22 35.10
C ALA A 817 -9.50 0.01 35.01
N ARG A 818 -10.72 0.06 35.57
CA ARG A 818 -11.72 -1.02 35.41
C ARG A 818 -12.16 -1.18 33.96
N VAL A 819 -12.36 -0.07 33.27
CA VAL A 819 -12.71 -0.06 31.85
C VAL A 819 -11.56 -0.62 31.01
N LEU A 820 -10.32 -0.26 31.33
CA LEU A 820 -9.12 -0.83 30.72
C LEU A 820 -9.05 -2.36 30.95
N ASP A 821 -9.25 -2.81 32.19
CA ASP A 821 -9.22 -4.23 32.57
C ASP A 821 -10.33 -5.04 31.85
N ASN A 822 -11.53 -4.47 31.67
CA ASN A 822 -12.70 -5.22 31.21
C ASN A 822 -12.99 -5.11 29.70
N ILE A 823 -12.83 -3.93 29.10
CA ILE A 823 -13.14 -3.68 27.68
C ILE A 823 -11.92 -4.01 26.81
N PHE A 824 -10.73 -3.79 27.35
CA PHE A 824 -9.50 -3.78 26.58
C PHE A 824 -8.54 -4.93 26.92
N GLN A 825 -8.77 -5.72 27.98
CA GLN A 825 -8.04 -6.97 28.21
C GLN A 825 -8.90 -8.23 28.10
N THR A 826 -8.43 -9.10 27.23
CA THR A 826 -8.71 -10.54 27.23
C THR A 826 -7.49 -11.24 27.83
N LEU A 827 -7.72 -12.19 28.77
CA LEU A 827 -6.76 -13.11 29.38
C LEU A 827 -5.70 -12.47 30.30
N ASN A 828 -5.89 -12.64 31.62
CA ASN A 828 -4.76 -12.86 32.52
C ASN A 828 -3.98 -14.08 32.00
N VAL A 829 -2.99 -13.87 31.14
CA VAL A 829 -2.02 -14.91 30.81
C VAL A 829 -1.01 -14.90 31.95
N GLU A 830 -1.03 -15.94 32.78
CA GLU A 830 0.09 -16.28 33.66
C GLU A 830 1.28 -16.69 32.77
N GLU A 831 2.01 -15.71 32.22
CA GLU A 831 3.26 -15.97 31.51
C GLU A 831 4.42 -15.83 32.50
N ILE A 832 4.84 -16.98 33.06
CA ILE A 832 6.10 -17.10 33.81
C ILE A 832 7.24 -16.97 32.80
N LEU A 833 7.70 -15.75 32.53
CA LEU A 833 8.99 -15.51 31.88
C LEU A 833 10.10 -15.59 32.95
N LEU A 834 10.58 -16.81 33.23
CA LEU A 834 11.85 -16.98 33.93
C LEU A 834 12.99 -16.92 32.90
N GLU A 835 13.95 -16.02 33.09
CA GLU A 835 15.23 -16.09 32.40
C GLU A 835 15.99 -17.37 32.82
N PRO A 836 16.83 -17.98 31.97
CA PRO A 836 17.57 -19.18 32.33
C PRO A 836 18.62 -18.86 33.41
N GLY A 837 18.26 -19.04 34.69
CA GLY A 837 19.20 -18.91 35.80
C GLY A 837 18.66 -18.48 37.16
N GLU A 838 17.41 -17.99 37.26
CA GLU A 838 16.86 -17.54 38.56
C GLU A 838 15.98 -18.62 39.23
N SER A 839 16.32 -18.96 40.46
CA SER A 839 15.55 -19.87 41.30
C SER A 839 14.24 -19.24 41.77
N ALA A 840 13.15 -19.99 41.61
CA ALA A 840 11.79 -19.60 41.99
C ALA A 840 11.68 -19.21 43.48
N SER A 841 11.49 -17.92 43.75
CA SER A 841 10.91 -17.43 44.99
C SER A 841 10.11 -16.15 44.71
N GLY A 842 8.83 -16.33 44.41
CA GLY A 842 7.86 -15.26 44.20
C GLY A 842 6.95 -15.53 43.01
N GLU A 843 5.70 -15.89 43.26
CA GLU A 843 4.63 -15.84 42.25
C GLU A 843 4.49 -14.39 41.78
N ILE A 844 5.04 -14.05 40.61
CA ILE A 844 4.81 -12.75 39.99
C ILE A 844 3.55 -12.89 39.12
N GLN A 845 2.40 -12.55 39.69
CA GLN A 845 1.19 -12.18 38.94
C GLN A 845 1.47 -10.86 38.18
N GLY A 846 2.12 -10.95 37.01
CA GLY A 846 2.49 -9.79 36.19
C GLY A 846 1.55 -9.60 35.01
N ARG A 847 0.78 -8.50 34.99
CA ARG A 847 0.00 -8.04 33.83
C ARG A 847 0.94 -7.54 32.70
N GLN A 848 0.40 -7.34 31.50
CA GLN A 848 1.17 -6.88 30.32
C GLN A 848 1.69 -5.44 30.49
N ARG A 849 2.95 -5.14 30.08
CA ARG A 849 3.62 -3.84 30.30
C ARG A 849 2.88 -2.61 29.76
N VAL A 850 2.25 -2.72 28.59
CA VAL A 850 1.51 -1.59 27.97
C VAL A 850 0.28 -1.24 28.81
N HIS A 851 -0.40 -2.28 29.29
CA HIS A 851 -1.55 -2.13 30.16
C HIS A 851 -1.20 -1.43 31.47
N ASP A 852 -0.11 -1.85 32.13
CA ASP A 852 0.34 -1.21 33.36
C ASP A 852 0.74 0.25 33.15
N ARG A 853 1.34 0.57 31.99
CA ARG A 853 1.66 1.95 31.61
C ARG A 853 0.41 2.79 31.37
N LEU A 854 -0.58 2.28 30.65
CA LEU A 854 -1.87 2.97 30.46
C LEU A 854 -2.59 3.17 31.79
N ARG A 855 -2.58 2.18 32.67
CA ARG A 855 -3.14 2.29 34.03
C ARG A 855 -2.43 3.37 34.85
N SER A 856 -1.09 3.43 34.78
CA SER A 856 -0.32 4.50 35.42
C SER A 856 -0.70 5.89 34.89
N LEU A 857 -0.96 6.02 33.58
CA LEU A 857 -1.41 7.28 32.99
C LEU A 857 -2.84 7.62 33.43
N CYS A 858 -3.74 6.64 33.51
CA CYS A 858 -5.11 6.83 34.00
C CYS A 858 -5.12 7.33 35.46
N ASN A 859 -4.16 6.89 36.28
CA ASN A 859 -4.00 7.30 37.68
C ASN A 859 -3.18 8.60 37.87
N THR A 860 -2.79 9.29 36.78
CA THR A 860 -2.00 10.53 36.89
C THR A 860 -2.95 11.73 37.00
N ASP A 861 -2.92 12.44 38.13
CA ASP A 861 -3.81 13.57 38.44
C ASP A 861 -3.85 14.63 37.33
N ILE A 862 -2.69 15.01 36.77
CA ILE A 862 -2.62 16.02 35.71
C ILE A 862 -3.37 15.55 34.45
N ILE A 863 -3.26 14.27 34.09
CA ILE A 863 -3.96 13.71 32.92
C ILE A 863 -5.46 13.69 33.19
N GLN A 864 -5.88 13.29 34.38
CA GLN A 864 -7.30 13.29 34.77
C GLN A 864 -7.88 14.71 34.72
N CYS A 865 -7.19 15.71 35.27
CA CYS A 865 -7.60 17.11 35.19
C CYS A 865 -7.80 17.55 33.74
N ILE A 866 -6.82 17.30 32.86
CA ILE A 866 -6.93 17.69 31.44
C ILE A 866 -8.10 16.97 30.76
N LEU A 867 -8.32 15.68 31.01
CA LEU A 867 -9.44 14.94 30.42
C LEU A 867 -10.79 15.45 30.93
N ASN A 868 -10.90 15.75 32.22
CA ASN A 868 -12.09 16.30 32.85
C ASN A 868 -12.40 17.72 32.35
N ASP A 869 -11.39 18.54 32.08
CA ASP A 869 -11.55 19.87 31.50
C ASP A 869 -12.07 19.83 30.06
N ILE A 870 -11.73 18.77 29.31
CA ILE A 870 -12.17 18.57 27.91
C ILE A 870 -13.54 17.89 27.83
N ALA A 871 -13.90 17.04 28.79
CA ALA A 871 -15.14 16.24 28.79
C ALA A 871 -16.44 17.04 28.49
N PRO A 872 -16.64 18.27 29.02
CA PRO A 872 -17.83 19.06 28.76
C PRO A 872 -18.15 19.30 27.28
N VAL A 873 -17.17 19.24 26.39
CA VAL A 873 -17.35 19.33 24.93
C VAL A 873 -18.40 18.33 24.41
N LEU A 874 -18.55 17.19 25.08
CA LEU A 874 -19.53 16.17 24.71
C LEU A 874 -20.99 16.61 24.89
N TRP A 875 -21.29 17.57 25.78
CA TRP A 875 -22.66 18.07 26.00
C TRP A 875 -22.81 19.60 25.93
N SER A 876 -21.72 20.38 25.90
CA SER A 876 -21.73 21.84 25.82
C SER A 876 -22.15 22.36 24.43
N GLU A 877 -22.43 23.67 24.35
CA GLU A 877 -22.65 24.34 23.07
C GLU A 877 -21.35 24.46 22.25
N PRO A 878 -21.43 24.44 20.91
CA PRO A 878 -20.26 24.63 20.03
C PRO A 878 -19.64 26.03 20.16
N ASP A 879 -18.32 26.06 20.37
CA ASP A 879 -17.52 27.30 20.45
C ASP A 879 -16.92 27.71 19.09
N GLU A 880 -16.18 28.82 19.06
CA GLU A 880 -15.52 29.32 17.84
C GLU A 880 -14.47 28.32 17.31
N GLU A 881 -13.72 27.67 18.21
CA GLU A 881 -12.74 26.63 17.85
C GLU A 881 -13.42 25.41 17.21
N TRP A 882 -14.61 25.03 17.67
CA TRP A 882 -15.39 23.94 17.10
C TRP A 882 -15.82 24.29 15.68
N ASN A 883 -16.32 25.50 15.46
CA ASN A 883 -16.72 25.94 14.13
C ASN A 883 -15.53 26.00 13.16
N ALA A 884 -14.34 26.44 13.62
CA ALA A 884 -13.11 26.41 12.83
C ALA A 884 -12.68 24.98 12.49
N TRP A 885 -12.72 24.06 13.45
CA TRP A 885 -12.46 22.63 13.24
C TRP A 885 -13.45 22.00 12.24
N ALA A 886 -14.73 22.34 12.36
CA ALA A 886 -15.76 21.85 11.45
C ALA A 886 -15.55 22.36 10.02
N ALA A 887 -15.16 23.62 9.85
CA ALA A 887 -14.80 24.18 8.55
C ALA A 887 -13.60 23.45 7.92
N LEU A 888 -12.58 23.12 8.72
CA LEU A 888 -11.44 22.33 8.25
C LEU A 888 -11.85 20.93 7.81
N ARG A 889 -12.76 20.26 8.54
CA ARG A 889 -13.30 18.96 8.10
C ARG A 889 -14.08 19.09 6.80
N LEU A 890 -14.87 20.15 6.64
CA LEU A 890 -15.64 20.40 5.41
C LEU A 890 -14.69 20.49 4.21
N LYS A 891 -13.59 21.24 4.39
CA LYS A 891 -12.52 21.35 3.41
C LYS A 891 -11.91 19.99 3.06
N ALA A 892 -11.57 19.18 4.06
CA ALA A 892 -11.05 17.82 3.86
C ALA A 892 -12.03 16.90 3.11
N THR A 893 -13.34 17.07 3.36
CA THR A 893 -14.41 16.26 2.74
C THR A 893 -14.61 16.63 1.29
N MET A 894 -14.71 17.93 1.01
CA MET A 894 -14.77 18.45 -0.35
C MET A 894 -13.53 18.03 -1.14
N GLY A 895 -12.34 18.15 -0.53
CA GLY A 895 -11.10 17.67 -1.12
C GLY A 895 -11.12 16.19 -1.47
N GLY A 896 -11.57 15.33 -0.55
CA GLY A 896 -11.72 13.90 -0.79
C GLY A 896 -12.73 13.57 -1.90
N ALA A 897 -13.86 14.27 -1.95
CA ALA A 897 -14.88 14.09 -2.99
C ALA A 897 -14.40 14.53 -4.37
N ILE A 898 -13.69 15.66 -4.45
CA ILE A 898 -13.11 16.18 -5.69
C ILE A 898 -12.01 15.21 -6.19
N LEU A 899 -11.13 14.74 -5.29
CA LEU A 899 -10.11 13.75 -5.64
C LEU A 899 -10.73 12.44 -6.13
N ASN A 900 -11.78 11.95 -5.47
CA ASN A 900 -12.51 10.77 -5.90
C ASN A 900 -13.15 10.97 -7.29
N ALA A 901 -13.71 12.15 -7.56
CA ALA A 901 -14.23 12.51 -8.88
C ALA A 901 -13.15 12.53 -9.96
N CYS A 902 -11.93 13.01 -9.65
CA CYS A 902 -10.79 12.92 -10.55
C CYS A 902 -10.47 11.45 -10.91
N GLY A 903 -10.43 10.56 -9.91
CA GLY A 903 -10.21 9.12 -10.14
C GLY A 903 -11.31 8.48 -10.99
N GLN A 904 -12.58 8.75 -10.70
CA GLN A 904 -13.70 8.22 -11.50
C GLN A 904 -13.75 8.77 -12.92
N LEU A 905 -13.35 10.03 -13.13
CA LEU A 905 -13.29 10.64 -14.46
C LEU A 905 -12.18 9.99 -15.31
N CYS A 906 -11.09 9.59 -14.67
CA CYS A 906 -9.86 9.09 -15.29
C CYS A 906 -9.41 7.75 -14.69
N PRO A 907 -10.20 6.65 -14.78
CA PRO A 907 -9.94 5.39 -14.08
C PRO A 907 -8.74 4.59 -14.60
N HIS A 908 -8.02 5.14 -15.58
CA HIS A 908 -6.84 4.52 -16.21
C HIS A 908 -5.55 4.90 -15.47
N PHE A 909 -5.63 5.89 -14.58
CA PHE A 909 -4.54 6.43 -13.78
C PHE A 909 -4.67 5.97 -12.34
N ASP A 910 -3.54 5.90 -11.64
CA ASP A 910 -3.55 5.62 -10.21
C ASP A 910 -3.93 6.90 -9.46
N LEU A 911 -4.79 6.78 -8.44
CA LEU A 911 -5.10 7.91 -7.55
C LEU A 911 -3.87 8.36 -6.76
N ASP A 912 -2.91 7.47 -6.54
CA ASP A 912 -1.63 7.78 -5.88
C ASP A 912 -0.74 8.75 -6.73
N ASP A 913 -1.06 8.96 -8.01
CA ASP A 913 -0.39 9.95 -8.88
C ASP A 913 -0.81 11.40 -8.54
N LEU A 914 -1.89 11.58 -7.76
CA LEU A 914 -2.44 12.87 -7.35
C LEU A 914 -2.31 13.10 -5.85
N ILE A 915 -1.89 14.30 -5.48
CA ILE A 915 -1.78 14.74 -4.09
C ILE A 915 -2.85 15.81 -3.84
N LEU A 916 -3.77 15.50 -2.92
CA LEU A 916 -4.69 16.48 -2.35
C LEU A 916 -3.97 17.32 -1.30
N ASP A 917 -4.09 18.64 -1.35
CA ASP A 917 -3.67 19.56 -0.30
C ASP A 917 -4.80 20.52 0.06
N ILE A 918 -5.16 20.54 1.34
CA ILE A 918 -6.20 21.44 1.86
C ILE A 918 -5.61 22.68 2.54
N GLU A 919 -4.29 22.80 2.61
CA GLU A 919 -3.63 23.91 3.28
C GLU A 919 -2.33 24.19 2.49
N PRO A 920 -2.38 25.09 1.50
CA PRO A 920 -1.29 25.31 0.55
C PRO A 920 -0.05 25.97 1.15
N GLY A 921 -0.06 26.30 2.46
CA GLY A 921 1.03 26.97 3.14
C GLY A 921 1.13 28.47 2.85
N PHE A 922 2.18 29.09 3.39
CA PHE A 922 2.45 30.51 3.18
C PHE A 922 2.91 30.78 1.74
N ARG A 923 2.36 31.82 1.10
CA ARG A 923 2.78 32.28 -0.22
C ARG A 923 3.76 33.44 -0.12
N PRO A 924 4.87 33.41 -0.86
CA PRO A 924 5.77 34.55 -0.91
C PRO A 924 5.07 35.76 -1.58
N PRO A 925 5.51 37.01 -1.31
CA PRO A 925 4.79 38.22 -1.71
C PRO A 925 4.65 38.44 -3.23
N ASP A 926 5.49 37.78 -4.02
CA ASP A 926 5.49 37.77 -5.48
C ASP A 926 4.42 36.83 -6.08
N ALA A 927 3.88 35.91 -5.28
CA ALA A 927 2.82 35.00 -5.70
C ALA A 927 1.41 35.61 -5.46
N PRO A 928 0.40 35.24 -6.27
CA PRO A 928 -0.97 35.69 -6.08
C PRO A 928 -1.53 35.38 -4.68
N ALA A 929 -1.98 36.41 -3.98
CA ALA A 929 -2.61 36.28 -2.67
C ALA A 929 -3.94 35.53 -2.75
N ILE A 930 -4.28 34.81 -1.68
CA ILE A 930 -5.60 34.19 -1.52
C ILE A 930 -6.62 35.31 -1.22
N PRO A 931 -7.75 35.39 -1.94
CA PRO A 931 -8.79 36.37 -1.66
C PRO A 931 -9.35 36.23 -0.24
N GLU A 932 -9.69 37.36 0.40
CA GLU A 932 -10.23 37.37 1.76
C GLU A 932 -11.57 36.60 1.84
N GLY A 933 -11.70 35.71 2.82
CA GLY A 933 -12.90 34.87 3.00
C GLY A 933 -13.05 33.70 2.01
N VAL A 934 -12.00 33.40 1.22
CA VAL A 934 -11.97 32.29 0.27
C VAL A 934 -10.95 31.24 0.72
N GLU A 935 -11.35 29.99 0.67
CA GLU A 935 -10.51 28.83 0.96
C GLU A 935 -10.14 28.10 -0.34
N GLU A 936 -8.97 27.45 -0.34
CA GLU A 936 -8.45 26.73 -1.51
C GLU A 936 -8.22 25.25 -1.23
N ILE A 937 -8.66 24.41 -2.17
CA ILE A 937 -8.33 22.98 -2.24
C ILE A 937 -7.47 22.77 -3.48
N TRP A 938 -6.28 22.21 -3.30
CA TRP A 938 -5.33 21.92 -4.35
C TRP A 938 -5.28 20.43 -4.66
N ILE A 939 -5.26 20.09 -5.94
CA ILE A 939 -4.91 18.75 -6.43
C ILE A 939 -3.73 18.94 -7.35
N THR A 940 -2.59 18.34 -6.99
CA THR A 940 -1.33 18.46 -7.73
C THR A 940 -0.83 17.09 -8.12
N GLU A 941 -0.12 16.98 -9.24
CA GLU A 941 0.54 15.73 -9.61
C GLU A 941 1.79 15.48 -8.76
N SER A 942 2.12 14.22 -8.54
CA SER A 942 3.30 13.80 -7.78
C SER A 942 4.60 13.81 -8.61
N THR A 943 4.51 13.91 -9.94
CA THR A 943 5.63 13.80 -10.88
C THR A 943 6.03 15.13 -11.53
N ILE A 944 7.34 15.36 -11.69
CA ILE A 944 7.91 16.58 -12.27
C ILE A 944 7.57 16.73 -13.76
N GLY A 945 7.17 17.94 -14.16
CA GLY A 945 6.88 18.25 -15.57
C GLY A 945 5.52 17.73 -16.04
N GLY A 946 4.68 17.33 -15.09
CA GLY A 946 3.35 16.79 -15.34
C GLY A 946 3.34 15.32 -15.80
N GLY A 947 2.67 14.44 -15.04
CA GLY A 947 2.40 13.03 -15.37
C GLY A 947 1.26 12.85 -16.37
N GLY A 948 0.57 13.93 -16.74
CA GLY A 948 -0.48 13.98 -17.76
C GLY A 948 -1.87 13.55 -17.26
N VAL A 949 -2.00 13.32 -15.96
CA VAL A 949 -3.27 13.00 -15.27
C VAL A 949 -4.17 14.23 -15.25
N ILE A 950 -3.65 15.38 -14.82
CA ILE A 950 -4.36 16.67 -14.77
C ILE A 950 -4.72 17.15 -16.17
N GLU A 951 -3.83 16.98 -17.16
CA GLU A 951 -4.15 17.30 -18.56
C GLU A 951 -5.35 16.48 -19.08
N GLU A 952 -5.42 15.19 -18.77
CA GLU A 952 -6.55 14.33 -19.16
C GLU A 952 -7.83 14.68 -18.37
N ILE A 953 -7.71 14.98 -17.07
CA ILE A 953 -8.82 15.47 -16.24
C ILE A 953 -9.39 16.75 -16.87
N LEU A 954 -8.53 17.69 -17.25
CA LEU A 954 -8.92 18.94 -17.89
C LEU A 954 -9.63 18.72 -19.21
N ARG A 955 -9.12 17.81 -20.06
CA ARG A 955 -9.76 17.46 -21.33
C ARG A 955 -11.18 16.95 -21.11
N ARG A 956 -11.37 16.03 -20.15
CA ARG A 956 -12.69 15.45 -19.83
C ARG A 956 -13.61 16.43 -19.11
N TYR A 957 -13.06 17.24 -18.21
CA TYR A 957 -13.79 18.30 -17.52
C TYR A 957 -14.31 19.33 -18.52
N THR A 958 -13.47 19.78 -19.45
CA THR A 958 -13.86 20.79 -20.46
C THR A 958 -14.95 20.27 -21.40
N ALA A 959 -14.95 18.95 -21.68
CA ALA A 959 -15.98 18.32 -22.49
C ALA A 959 -17.34 18.23 -21.77
N ASP A 960 -17.36 17.92 -20.46
CA ASP A 960 -18.58 17.87 -19.64
C ASP A 960 -18.30 18.24 -18.16
N PRO A 961 -18.33 19.54 -17.81
CA PRO A 961 -18.12 19.99 -16.43
C PRO A 961 -19.22 19.48 -15.49
N GLY A 962 -20.44 19.29 -16.01
CA GLY A 962 -21.59 18.80 -15.24
C GLY A 962 -21.36 17.37 -14.74
N ASN A 963 -20.77 16.52 -15.58
CA ASN A 963 -20.40 15.16 -15.20
C ASN A 963 -19.39 15.13 -14.03
N PHE A 964 -18.36 15.97 -14.05
CA PHE A 964 -17.38 16.02 -12.97
C PHE A 964 -18.03 16.32 -11.61
N PHE A 965 -18.88 17.35 -11.53
CA PHE A 965 -19.57 17.70 -10.29
C PHE A 965 -20.66 16.69 -9.88
N ARG A 966 -21.22 15.95 -10.85
CA ARG A 966 -22.08 14.80 -10.57
C ARG A 966 -21.29 13.66 -9.94
N LEU A 967 -20.09 13.36 -10.43
CA LEU A 967 -19.19 12.36 -9.82
C LEU A 967 -18.76 12.78 -8.41
N ALA A 968 -18.37 14.05 -8.22
CA ALA A 968 -18.06 14.58 -6.90
C ALA A 968 -19.28 14.51 -5.95
N GLY A 969 -20.48 14.80 -6.46
CA GLY A 969 -21.73 14.63 -5.71
C GLY A 969 -22.08 13.16 -5.41
N ASN A 970 -21.70 12.24 -6.30
CA ASN A 970 -21.87 10.79 -6.09
C ASN A 970 -20.90 10.27 -5.02
N ALA A 971 -19.68 10.80 -4.94
CA ALA A 971 -18.71 10.45 -3.90
C ALA A 971 -19.22 10.81 -2.49
N LEU A 972 -20.11 11.81 -2.40
CA LEU A 972 -20.82 12.21 -1.17
C LEU A 972 -22.12 11.40 -0.93
N GLN A 973 -22.43 10.36 -1.71
CA GLN A 973 -23.56 9.47 -1.40
C GLN A 973 -23.20 8.50 -0.26
N PRO A 974 -24.21 7.85 0.37
CA PRO A 974 -23.95 6.78 1.30
C PRO A 974 -22.99 5.75 0.67
N ALA A 975 -21.88 5.49 1.36
CA ALA A 975 -20.91 4.48 0.92
C ALA A 975 -21.50 3.07 1.06
N ASP A 976 -20.86 2.06 0.45
CA ASP A 976 -21.29 0.65 0.53
C ASP A 976 -21.57 0.22 1.97
N PHE A 977 -20.78 0.70 2.93
CA PHE A 977 -20.97 0.38 4.34
C PHE A 977 -22.23 1.00 4.97
N GLU A 978 -22.59 2.21 4.56
CA GLU A 978 -23.84 2.86 5.01
C GLU A 978 -25.05 2.15 4.40
N ILE A 979 -24.90 1.67 3.16
CA ILE A 979 -25.90 0.83 2.50
C ILE A 979 -26.02 -0.51 3.24
N VAL A 980 -24.92 -1.18 3.58
CA VAL A 980 -24.93 -2.43 4.36
C VAL A 980 -25.62 -2.22 5.72
N ASP A 981 -25.28 -1.18 6.47
CA ASP A 981 -25.91 -0.89 7.77
C ASP A 981 -27.44 -0.73 7.67
N SER A 982 -27.88 0.10 6.72
CA SER A 982 -29.31 0.37 6.50
C SER A 982 -30.07 -0.84 5.96
N GLU A 983 -29.50 -1.57 4.99
CA GLU A 983 -30.15 -2.72 4.36
C GLU A 983 -30.15 -3.97 5.26
N LEU A 984 -29.12 -4.21 6.08
CA LEU A 984 -29.14 -5.31 7.07
C LEU A 984 -30.19 -5.06 8.16
N THR A 985 -30.28 -3.81 8.64
CA THR A 985 -31.31 -3.43 9.62
C THR A 985 -32.70 -3.65 9.05
N ARG A 986 -32.95 -3.15 7.83
CA ARG A 986 -34.24 -3.34 7.13
C ARG A 986 -34.52 -4.81 6.82
N PHE A 987 -33.50 -5.59 6.45
CA PHE A 987 -33.62 -7.03 6.25
C PHE A 987 -34.10 -7.74 7.52
N LEU A 988 -33.49 -7.43 8.69
CA LEU A 988 -33.91 -7.98 9.98
C LEU A 988 -35.33 -7.55 10.39
N GLU A 989 -35.78 -6.37 9.98
CA GLU A 989 -37.17 -5.95 10.20
C GLU A 989 -38.15 -6.72 9.29
N LEU A 990 -37.73 -7.03 8.06
CA LEU A 990 -38.51 -7.83 7.12
C LEU A 990 -38.63 -9.29 7.57
N THR A 991 -37.64 -9.86 8.26
CA THR A 991 -37.78 -11.24 8.80
C THR A 991 -38.88 -11.35 9.85
N GLN A 992 -39.30 -10.24 10.48
CA GLN A 992 -40.41 -10.21 11.43
C GLN A 992 -41.76 -9.82 10.79
N SER A 993 -41.74 -9.18 9.62
CA SER A 993 -42.94 -8.57 9.01
C SER A 993 -43.36 -9.19 7.67
N SER A 994 -42.49 -9.94 6.99
CA SER A 994 -42.74 -10.56 5.69
C SER A 994 -42.61 -12.08 5.76
N GLU A 995 -43.71 -12.79 5.51
CA GLU A 995 -43.71 -14.27 5.47
C GLU A 995 -42.82 -14.82 4.34
N ASP A 996 -42.78 -14.14 3.19
CA ASP A 996 -41.96 -14.56 2.04
C ASP A 996 -40.47 -14.57 2.36
N VAL A 997 -39.98 -13.51 3.03
CA VAL A 997 -38.56 -13.40 3.43
C VAL A 997 -38.24 -14.43 4.52
N MET A 998 -39.12 -14.60 5.49
CA MET A 998 -38.96 -15.59 6.56
C MET A 998 -38.88 -17.02 6.01
N ASN A 999 -39.77 -17.38 5.08
CA ASN A 999 -39.78 -18.70 4.46
C ASN A 999 -38.52 -18.95 3.62
N ALA A 1000 -38.12 -17.98 2.78
CA ALA A 1000 -36.89 -18.09 2.00
C ALA A 1000 -35.64 -18.23 2.88
N MET A 1001 -35.61 -17.53 4.02
CA MET A 1001 -34.51 -17.64 4.99
C MET A 1001 -34.45 -19.02 5.66
N ALA A 1002 -35.62 -19.59 6.00
CA ALA A 1002 -35.72 -20.94 6.56
C ALA A 1002 -35.22 -22.00 5.57
N GLU A 1003 -35.57 -21.87 4.28
CA GLU A 1003 -35.09 -22.76 3.22
C GLU A 1003 -33.55 -22.75 3.13
N VAL A 1004 -32.94 -21.55 3.14
CA VAL A 1004 -31.48 -21.41 3.12
C VAL A 1004 -30.81 -22.08 4.33
N ARG A 1005 -31.39 -21.93 5.53
CA ARG A 1005 -30.88 -22.55 6.76
C ARG A 1005 -31.00 -24.07 6.78
N SER A 1006 -32.02 -24.61 6.10
CA SER A 1006 -32.29 -26.05 6.05
C SER A 1006 -31.58 -26.80 4.92
N ALA A 1007 -30.90 -26.10 4.02
CA ALA A 1007 -30.27 -26.71 2.85
C ALA A 1007 -29.05 -27.57 3.24
N GLU A 1008 -29.04 -28.84 2.87
CA GLU A 1008 -27.95 -29.78 3.21
C GLU A 1008 -26.98 -30.00 2.02
N GLY A 1009 -27.35 -29.58 0.80
CA GLY A 1009 -26.54 -29.73 -0.41
C GLY A 1009 -26.34 -28.42 -1.21
N TYR A 1010 -25.26 -28.37 -2.02
CA TYR A 1010 -24.92 -27.19 -2.83
C TYR A 1010 -26.06 -26.74 -3.77
N ASN A 1011 -26.72 -27.68 -4.46
CA ASN A 1011 -27.80 -27.35 -5.39
C ASN A 1011 -29.03 -26.80 -4.67
N GLU A 1012 -29.36 -27.35 -3.50
CA GLU A 1012 -30.47 -26.88 -2.66
C GLU A 1012 -30.17 -25.49 -2.11
N LEU A 1013 -28.96 -25.28 -1.60
CA LEU A 1013 -28.49 -23.99 -1.10
C LEU A 1013 -28.54 -22.93 -2.20
N LYS A 1014 -28.06 -23.24 -3.40
CA LYS A 1014 -28.11 -22.33 -4.55
C LYS A 1014 -29.54 -21.92 -4.89
N GLN A 1015 -30.46 -22.88 -4.98
CA GLN A 1015 -31.87 -22.58 -5.26
C GLN A 1015 -32.53 -21.76 -4.16
N ALA A 1016 -32.26 -22.09 -2.89
CA ALA A 1016 -32.79 -21.35 -1.74
C ALA A 1016 -32.25 -19.91 -1.71
N SER A 1017 -30.94 -19.72 -1.96
CA SER A 1017 -30.34 -18.40 -2.10
C SER A 1017 -30.96 -17.59 -3.24
N ASP A 1018 -31.18 -18.19 -4.42
CA ASP A 1018 -31.83 -17.51 -5.55
C ASP A 1018 -33.26 -17.05 -5.22
N ARG A 1019 -34.01 -17.84 -4.44
CA ARG A 1019 -35.35 -17.46 -3.96
C ARG A 1019 -35.28 -16.32 -2.94
N LEU A 1020 -34.33 -16.38 -2.01
CA LEU A 1020 -34.10 -15.31 -1.04
C LEU A 1020 -33.78 -13.99 -1.76
N LEU A 1021 -32.87 -14.00 -2.74
CA LEU A 1021 -32.51 -12.81 -3.52
C LEU A 1021 -33.73 -12.20 -4.23
N LYS A 1022 -34.60 -13.04 -4.82
CA LYS A 1022 -35.85 -12.58 -5.43
C LYS A 1022 -36.82 -11.97 -4.41
N ALA A 1023 -36.98 -12.62 -3.25
CA ALA A 1023 -37.83 -12.10 -2.17
C ALA A 1023 -37.34 -10.74 -1.67
N LEU A 1024 -36.03 -10.59 -1.44
CA LEU A 1024 -35.41 -9.33 -1.02
C LEU A 1024 -35.60 -8.22 -2.05
N SER A 1025 -35.33 -8.52 -3.34
CA SER A 1025 -35.53 -7.55 -4.42
C SER A 1025 -36.99 -7.09 -4.52
N SER A 1026 -37.95 -8.01 -4.34
CA SER A 1026 -39.38 -7.67 -4.37
C SER A 1026 -39.83 -6.76 -3.23
N GLN A 1027 -39.16 -6.83 -2.07
CA GLN A 1027 -39.39 -5.97 -0.91
C GLN A 1027 -38.59 -4.65 -0.98
N GLY A 1028 -37.87 -4.42 -2.09
CA GLY A 1028 -37.09 -3.21 -2.33
C GLY A 1028 -35.81 -3.12 -1.52
N ILE A 1029 -35.26 -4.25 -1.07
CA ILE A 1029 -33.89 -4.32 -0.52
C ILE A 1029 -32.90 -4.20 -1.68
N LEU A 1030 -31.83 -3.43 -1.49
CA LEU A 1030 -30.75 -3.33 -2.46
C LEU A 1030 -29.91 -4.62 -2.45
N VAL A 1031 -30.11 -5.45 -3.47
CA VAL A 1031 -29.40 -6.72 -3.66
C VAL A 1031 -28.02 -6.48 -4.31
N THR A 1032 -27.19 -5.68 -3.65
CA THR A 1032 -25.79 -5.47 -4.06
C THR A 1032 -24.90 -6.56 -3.45
N HIS A 1033 -23.75 -6.79 -4.07
CA HIS A 1033 -22.80 -7.81 -3.61
C HIS A 1033 -22.34 -7.61 -2.14
N PRO A 1034 -22.01 -6.38 -1.67
CA PRO A 1034 -21.67 -6.15 -0.27
C PRO A 1034 -22.80 -6.52 0.71
N VAL A 1035 -24.05 -6.18 0.36
CA VAL A 1035 -25.22 -6.48 1.21
C VAL A 1035 -25.43 -7.98 1.33
N ILE A 1036 -25.37 -8.72 0.21
CA ILE A 1036 -25.57 -10.17 0.21
C ILE A 1036 -24.45 -10.89 0.93
N THR A 1037 -23.21 -10.45 0.76
CA THR A 1037 -22.08 -11.03 1.48
C THR A 1037 -22.22 -10.81 2.99
N ALA A 1038 -22.59 -9.59 3.41
CA ALA A 1038 -22.83 -9.29 4.82
C ALA A 1038 -24.02 -10.07 5.42
N ILE A 1039 -25.11 -10.27 4.67
CA ILE A 1039 -26.24 -11.12 5.10
C ILE A 1039 -25.77 -12.56 5.35
N ASN A 1040 -25.03 -13.14 4.39
CA ASN A 1040 -24.51 -14.50 4.51
C ASN A 1040 -23.54 -14.65 5.69
N ALA A 1041 -22.63 -13.68 5.85
CA ALA A 1041 -21.58 -13.73 6.84
C ALA A 1041 -22.03 -13.37 8.25
N ARG A 1042 -23.10 -12.58 8.43
CA ARG A 1042 -23.53 -12.08 9.75
C ARG A 1042 -24.84 -12.66 10.23
N VAL A 1043 -25.82 -12.81 9.34
CA VAL A 1043 -27.19 -13.23 9.71
C VAL A 1043 -27.41 -14.72 9.43
N LEU A 1044 -26.94 -15.23 8.30
CA LEU A 1044 -27.09 -16.64 7.89
C LEU A 1044 -25.91 -17.52 8.33
N ARG A 1045 -25.23 -17.17 9.42
CA ARG A 1045 -24.14 -18.01 9.97
C ARG A 1045 -24.65 -19.41 10.31
N PRO A 1046 -23.80 -20.45 10.19
CA PRO A 1046 -24.12 -21.77 10.71
C PRO A 1046 -24.52 -21.69 12.19
N GLY A 1047 -25.67 -22.29 12.54
CA GLY A 1047 -26.24 -22.22 13.90
C GLY A 1047 -27.12 -21.01 14.19
N SER A 1048 -27.31 -20.09 13.23
CA SER A 1048 -28.27 -18.98 13.34
C SER A 1048 -29.72 -19.48 13.36
N THR A 1049 -30.56 -18.79 14.12
CA THR A 1049 -31.98 -19.11 14.31
C THR A 1049 -32.85 -17.85 14.25
N PRO A 1050 -34.18 -17.97 14.08
CA PRO A 1050 -35.07 -16.81 14.19
C PRO A 1050 -34.93 -16.04 15.52
N GLN A 1051 -34.54 -16.73 16.61
CA GLN A 1051 -34.28 -16.10 17.90
C GLN A 1051 -33.00 -15.25 17.88
N THR A 1052 -31.94 -15.70 17.18
CA THR A 1052 -30.72 -14.90 17.03
C THR A 1052 -30.97 -13.67 16.16
N ASP A 1053 -31.83 -13.77 15.14
CA ASP A 1053 -32.20 -12.63 14.29
C ASP A 1053 -32.95 -11.54 15.07
N LYS A 1054 -33.92 -11.98 15.91
CA LYS A 1054 -34.65 -11.07 16.80
C LYS A 1054 -33.74 -10.39 17.80
N LEU A 1055 -32.84 -11.14 18.44
CA LEU A 1055 -31.86 -10.58 19.37
C LEU A 1055 -31.00 -9.51 18.68
N LEU A 1056 -30.50 -9.80 17.47
CA LEU A 1056 -29.69 -8.86 16.72
C LEU A 1056 -30.45 -7.56 16.40
N LEU A 1057 -31.72 -7.66 15.99
CA LEU A 1057 -32.57 -6.49 15.76
C LEU A 1057 -32.82 -5.68 17.04
N ASP A 1058 -33.11 -6.35 18.15
CA ASP A 1058 -33.36 -5.71 19.44
C ASP A 1058 -32.10 -4.95 19.93
N LEU A 1059 -30.91 -5.53 19.73
CA LEU A 1059 -29.63 -4.88 20.04
C LEU A 1059 -29.39 -3.63 19.19
N ILE A 1060 -29.69 -3.67 17.88
CA ILE A 1060 -29.52 -2.52 16.99
C ILE A 1060 -30.47 -1.38 17.38
N ARG A 1061 -31.73 -1.71 17.70
CA ARG A 1061 -32.71 -0.73 18.16
C ARG A 1061 -32.28 -0.07 19.47
N LEU A 1062 -31.87 -0.88 20.45
CA LEU A 1062 -31.36 -0.36 21.71
C LEU A 1062 -30.16 0.57 21.49
N TRP A 1063 -29.24 0.20 20.60
CA TRP A 1063 -28.09 1.06 20.27
C TRP A 1063 -28.54 2.42 19.70
N HIS A 1064 -29.49 2.45 18.76
CA HIS A 1064 -30.05 3.71 18.25
C HIS A 1064 -30.76 4.54 19.32
N GLU A 1065 -31.53 3.90 20.19
CA GLU A 1065 -32.24 4.58 21.30
C GLU A 1065 -31.26 5.25 22.26
N GLU A 1066 -30.19 4.54 22.63
CA GLU A 1066 -29.16 5.05 23.54
C GLU A 1066 -28.31 6.17 22.92
N GLU A 1067 -27.97 6.08 21.63
CA GLU A 1067 -27.31 7.20 20.91
C GLU A 1067 -28.19 8.45 20.88
N ASN A 1068 -29.50 8.28 20.64
CA ASN A 1068 -30.45 9.39 20.67
C ASN A 1068 -30.57 10.00 22.07
N ARG A 1069 -30.57 9.18 23.12
CA ARG A 1069 -30.68 9.62 24.52
C ARG A 1069 -29.42 10.35 25.00
N LEU A 1070 -28.24 9.86 24.65
CA LEU A 1070 -26.96 10.41 25.10
C LEU A 1070 -26.43 11.53 24.22
N GLU A 1071 -27.06 11.79 23.07
CA GLU A 1071 -26.64 12.81 22.09
C GLU A 1071 -25.18 12.65 21.60
N ILE A 1072 -24.65 11.43 21.60
CA ILE A 1072 -23.33 11.08 21.05
C ILE A 1072 -23.39 9.78 20.25
N GLU A 1073 -22.42 9.58 19.36
CA GLU A 1073 -22.22 8.25 18.75
C GLU A 1073 -21.47 7.33 19.70
N ILE A 1074 -21.92 6.08 19.80
CA ILE A 1074 -21.38 5.08 20.71
C ILE A 1074 -20.58 4.06 19.89
N ASP A 1075 -19.33 3.78 20.27
CA ASP A 1075 -18.53 2.73 19.62
C ASP A 1075 -19.12 1.34 19.93
N ALA A 1076 -19.14 0.47 18.91
CA ALA A 1076 -19.68 -0.89 19.00
C ALA A 1076 -19.11 -1.70 20.17
N ARG A 1077 -17.85 -1.48 20.56
CA ARG A 1077 -17.21 -2.16 21.71
C ARG A 1077 -17.83 -1.71 23.03
N VAL A 1078 -18.03 -0.41 23.20
CA VAL A 1078 -18.62 0.14 24.43
C VAL A 1078 -20.03 -0.37 24.59
N PHE A 1079 -20.81 -0.33 23.51
CA PHE A 1079 -22.16 -0.89 23.50
C PHE A 1079 -22.16 -2.39 23.81
N ALA A 1080 -21.32 -3.18 23.13
CA ALA A 1080 -21.22 -4.62 23.37
C ALA A 1080 -20.80 -4.95 24.81
N TYR A 1081 -19.93 -4.14 25.43
CA TYR A 1081 -19.49 -4.32 26.81
C TYR A 1081 -20.61 -4.07 27.82
N VAL A 1082 -21.39 -3.00 27.66
CA VAL A 1082 -22.49 -2.74 28.59
C VAL A 1082 -23.55 -3.83 28.47
N VAL A 1083 -23.89 -4.21 27.24
CA VAL A 1083 -24.92 -5.23 27.02
C VAL A 1083 -24.43 -6.64 27.40
N SER A 1084 -23.13 -6.91 27.45
CA SER A 1084 -22.61 -8.23 27.88
C SER A 1084 -22.85 -8.54 29.36
N HIS A 1085 -23.20 -7.55 30.17
CA HIS A 1085 -23.64 -7.73 31.56
C HIS A 1085 -25.06 -8.29 31.67
N ASP A 1086 -25.79 -8.33 30.55
CA ASP A 1086 -27.13 -8.88 30.49
C ASP A 1086 -27.13 -10.37 30.16
N ASP A 1087 -27.65 -11.18 31.08
CA ASP A 1087 -27.73 -12.64 30.95
C ASP A 1087 -28.81 -13.11 29.96
N ARG A 1088 -29.60 -12.20 29.36
CA ARG A 1088 -30.60 -12.54 28.32
C ARG A 1088 -29.99 -13.30 27.13
N LEU A 1089 -28.72 -13.02 26.80
CA LEU A 1089 -28.00 -13.66 25.68
C LEU A 1089 -27.82 -15.17 25.87
N ASP A 1090 -27.61 -15.62 27.12
CA ASP A 1090 -27.36 -17.02 27.42
C ASP A 1090 -28.54 -17.88 27.00
N ARG A 1091 -29.76 -17.42 27.27
CA ARG A 1091 -30.99 -18.15 26.94
C ARG A 1091 -31.15 -18.39 25.44
N VAL A 1092 -30.66 -17.47 24.61
CA VAL A 1092 -30.76 -17.52 23.15
C VAL A 1092 -29.64 -18.37 22.54
N LEU A 1093 -28.50 -18.51 23.22
CA LEU A 1093 -27.32 -19.24 22.72
C LEU A 1093 -27.12 -20.62 23.36
N LEU A 1094 -27.97 -21.00 24.32
CA LEU A 1094 -27.96 -22.31 24.99
C LEU A 1094 -27.97 -23.50 23.99
N HIS A 1095 -28.58 -23.35 22.81
CA HIS A 1095 -28.63 -24.41 21.80
C HIS A 1095 -27.28 -24.70 21.13
N LEU A 1096 -26.29 -23.80 21.23
CA LEU A 1096 -24.97 -23.96 20.61
C LEU A 1096 -24.00 -24.80 21.45
N GLY A 1097 -24.36 -25.17 22.69
CA GLY A 1097 -23.60 -26.14 23.51
C GLY A 1097 -22.19 -25.71 23.94
N LEU A 1098 -21.84 -24.42 23.83
CA LEU A 1098 -20.51 -23.89 24.16
C LEU A 1098 -20.43 -23.37 25.61
N VAL A 1099 -19.26 -23.63 26.21
CA VAL A 1099 -18.88 -23.62 27.64
C VAL A 1099 -19.00 -22.27 28.36
N GLN A 1100 -19.41 -22.32 29.65
CA GLN A 1100 -19.38 -21.30 30.73
C GLN A 1100 -19.66 -19.85 30.30
N PRO A 1101 -20.90 -19.34 30.48
CA PRO A 1101 -21.25 -17.96 30.15
C PRO A 1101 -20.49 -17.01 31.09
N SER A 1102 -19.42 -16.42 30.57
CA SER A 1102 -18.72 -15.29 31.19
C SER A 1102 -19.10 -14.00 30.45
N PRO A 1103 -19.13 -12.84 31.14
CA PRO A 1103 -19.34 -11.54 30.50
C PRO A 1103 -18.37 -11.28 29.34
N TYR A 1104 -17.15 -11.82 29.45
CA TYR A 1104 -16.13 -11.75 28.42
C TYR A 1104 -16.52 -12.52 27.14
N TRP A 1105 -16.98 -13.77 27.28
CA TRP A 1105 -17.46 -14.54 26.13
C TRP A 1105 -18.64 -13.85 25.43
N ARG A 1106 -19.59 -13.32 26.22
CA ARG A 1106 -20.74 -12.56 25.69
C ARG A 1106 -20.30 -11.32 24.92
N PHE A 1107 -19.35 -10.55 25.46
CA PHE A 1107 -18.79 -9.39 24.78
C PHE A 1107 -18.25 -9.76 23.39
N GLN A 1108 -17.46 -10.83 23.28
CA GLN A 1108 -16.90 -11.27 21.99
C GLN A 1108 -17.98 -11.71 21.01
N VAL A 1109 -19.00 -12.44 21.48
CA VAL A 1109 -20.12 -12.87 20.64
C VAL A 1109 -20.92 -11.68 20.13
N ILE A 1110 -21.31 -10.76 21.02
CA ILE A 1110 -22.08 -9.56 20.67
C ILE A 1110 -21.26 -8.71 19.69
N TYR A 1111 -20.00 -8.42 20.01
CA TYR A 1111 -19.14 -7.62 19.15
C TYR A 1111 -18.92 -8.28 17.76
N GLY A 1112 -18.85 -9.61 17.70
CA GLY A 1112 -18.74 -10.36 16.45
C GLY A 1112 -20.02 -10.46 15.61
N LEU A 1113 -21.18 -10.15 16.20
CA LEU A 1113 -22.47 -10.04 15.52
C LEU A 1113 -22.71 -8.62 15.00
N LEU A 1114 -22.37 -7.61 15.81
CA LEU A 1114 -22.47 -6.20 15.45
C LEU A 1114 -21.52 -5.83 14.30
N TRP A 1115 -21.91 -4.84 13.49
CA TRP A 1115 -21.07 -4.25 12.45
C TRP A 1115 -20.70 -2.81 12.77
N ALA A 1116 -19.71 -2.30 12.05
CA ALA A 1116 -19.30 -0.92 12.18
C ALA A 1116 -20.39 0.01 11.64
N ARG A 1117 -20.66 1.09 12.36
CA ARG A 1117 -21.58 2.17 11.98
C ARG A 1117 -21.01 3.51 12.42
N GLY A 1118 -21.71 4.59 12.12
CA GLY A 1118 -21.34 5.93 12.59
C GLY A 1118 -20.22 6.61 11.78
N ASN A 1119 -19.65 7.67 12.34
CA ASN A 1119 -18.65 8.52 11.71
C ASN A 1119 -17.41 7.76 11.20
N ILE A 1120 -16.97 6.71 11.91
CA ILE A 1120 -15.77 5.92 11.54
C ILE A 1120 -15.89 5.30 10.15
N VAL A 1121 -17.09 4.83 9.82
CA VAL A 1121 -17.39 4.21 8.53
C VAL A 1121 -17.56 5.26 7.45
N ARG A 1122 -18.27 6.35 7.76
CA ARG A 1122 -18.61 7.42 6.82
C ARG A 1122 -17.39 8.24 6.38
N ALA A 1123 -16.51 8.59 7.32
CA ALA A 1123 -15.34 9.42 7.06
C ALA A 1123 -14.24 8.74 6.22
N ARG A 1124 -14.33 7.42 6.00
CA ARG A 1124 -13.29 6.66 5.31
C ARG A 1124 -13.48 6.55 3.81
N ALA A 1125 -14.71 6.59 3.31
CA ALA A 1125 -14.97 6.49 1.87
C ALA A 1125 -14.24 7.58 1.07
N LEU A 1126 -14.04 8.75 1.67
CA LEU A 1126 -13.33 9.87 1.06
C LEU A 1126 -11.89 10.01 1.54
N SER A 1127 -11.41 9.15 2.45
CA SER A 1127 -10.13 9.39 3.13
C SER A 1127 -8.99 9.28 2.13
N SER A 1128 -8.25 10.38 1.98
CA SER A 1128 -7.10 10.44 1.08
C SER A 1128 -5.81 10.29 1.87
N TYR A 1129 -4.88 9.49 1.36
CA TYR A 1129 -3.52 9.44 1.89
C TYR A 1129 -2.73 10.65 1.39
N ASN A 1130 -2.09 11.41 2.30
CA ASN A 1130 -1.10 12.41 1.92
C ASN A 1130 0.23 12.08 2.61
N PRO A 1131 1.33 11.92 1.86
CA PRO A 1131 2.62 11.53 2.43
C PRO A 1131 3.29 12.59 3.29
N PHE A 1132 2.85 13.85 3.20
CA PHE A 1132 3.41 15.03 3.86
C PHE A 1132 2.49 15.59 4.95
N ARG A 1133 1.23 15.13 5.04
CA ARG A 1133 0.29 15.65 6.04
C ARG A 1133 -0.75 14.62 6.45
N CYS A 1134 -1.17 14.67 7.71
CA CYS A 1134 -2.34 13.94 8.18
C CYS A 1134 -3.56 14.87 8.11
N PHE A 1135 -4.60 14.48 7.37
CA PHE A 1135 -5.86 15.23 7.35
C PHE A 1135 -6.70 14.92 8.59
N PRO A 1136 -7.52 15.88 9.06
CA PRO A 1136 -8.58 15.54 9.99
C PRO A 1136 -9.53 14.53 9.34
N MET A 1137 -10.17 13.68 10.16
CA MET A 1137 -11.24 12.80 9.69
C MET A 1137 -12.28 13.63 8.93
N GLN A 1138 -12.74 13.16 7.77
CA GLN A 1138 -13.66 13.91 6.92
C GLN A 1138 -15.08 13.96 7.49
N ILE A 1139 -15.85 14.96 7.11
CA ILE A 1139 -17.30 15.03 7.35
C ILE A 1139 -17.98 13.91 6.57
N GLU A 1140 -19.05 13.44 7.17
CA GLU A 1140 -20.00 12.47 6.67
C GLU A 1140 -20.49 12.76 5.23
N ASN A 1141 -20.54 11.72 4.39
CA ASN A 1141 -21.01 11.77 3.01
C ASN A 1141 -22.48 12.27 2.89
N CYS A 1142 -23.40 11.64 3.63
CA CYS A 1142 -24.85 11.89 3.50
C CYS A 1142 -25.32 13.32 3.82
N TYR A 1143 -24.55 14.12 4.56
CA TYR A 1143 -25.06 15.37 5.12
C TYR A 1143 -24.89 16.61 4.24
N TRP A 1144 -24.04 16.50 3.21
CA TRP A 1144 -23.99 17.48 2.12
C TRP A 1144 -25.29 17.50 1.30
N MET A 1145 -25.95 16.34 1.17
CA MET A 1145 -27.16 16.19 0.34
C MET A 1145 -28.48 16.31 1.11
N TYR A 1146 -28.48 16.44 2.43
CA TYR A 1146 -29.72 16.75 3.16
C TYR A 1146 -30.04 18.26 3.20
N CYS A 1147 -29.10 19.13 2.83
CA CYS A 1147 -29.40 20.49 2.35
C CYS A 1147 -30.33 20.49 1.11
N ARG A 1148 -30.54 19.32 0.47
CA ARG A 1148 -31.52 19.09 -0.61
C ARG A 1148 -32.94 18.86 -0.10
N ARG A 1149 -33.21 18.75 1.21
CA ARG A 1149 -34.59 18.80 1.75
C ARG A 1149 -35.26 20.18 1.59
N MET A 1150 -34.55 21.21 1.12
CA MET A 1150 -35.15 22.42 0.55
C MET A 1150 -35.80 22.20 -0.84
N ASN A 1151 -35.68 21.02 -1.47
CA ASN A 1151 -36.30 20.69 -2.76
C ASN A 1151 -37.56 19.80 -2.66
N LYS A 1152 -38.20 19.70 -1.48
CA LYS A 1152 -39.53 19.07 -1.35
C LYS A 1152 -40.69 19.88 -1.97
N GLN A 1153 -40.39 20.85 -2.83
CA GLN A 1153 -41.37 21.60 -3.64
C GLN A 1153 -41.41 21.21 -5.13
N PHE A 1154 -40.56 20.28 -5.59
CA PHE A 1154 -40.64 19.73 -6.95
C PHE A 1154 -40.39 18.21 -6.95
N ARG A 1155 -41.33 17.47 -6.37
CA ARG A 1155 -41.67 16.09 -6.77
C ARG A 1155 -43.18 15.93 -6.66
#